data_AF-A0A367L6E0-F1
#
_entry.id   AF-A0A367L6E0-F1
#
_cell.length_a   1.000
_cell.length_b   1.000
_cell.length_c   1.000
_cell.angle_alpha   90.00
_cell.angle_beta   90.00
_cell.angle_gamma   90.00
#
_symmetry.space_group_name_H-M   'P 1'
#
loop_
_entity.id
_entity.type
_entity.pdbx_description
1 polymer ?
#
loop_
_entity_poly.entity_id
_entity_poly.type
_entity_poly.pdbx_seq_one_letter_code
_entity_poly.pdbx_strand_id
1 'polypeptide(L)'
;MKPSVILLAAATTITAAATTDGIAALADRILGHGRGRSFDFALSSEPELWSRWNQAGNDSYVVCAADDGKIRVEGTSLSALARGLRHYATDTLQLDVFWFVGAGRDLPPGPLPLPKQTLRGSSLVPWRYNLNTVTFSYSFVWHDWNDWEKLLDWSAWRGINVQLAWTGYEDIFLQSFRAMGLRDDEIIPFFSGPAFQSWNRFGNVRGSWGGRGDLPLGWIQGQATLQRRIIARMVELGITPVLPAFPGFVPEGLLRVRPGASVSTPSENWIGLPDSFGRTLFLSPLDDVYAELQRLFVRFQTEAYGNVSNIYTLDQFNEMMAPPSEDALRETSRATDAALTAANPAAVWLMQGWLFFNSPGFWVASRVDAYLGGVPDRNGLVVLDLFAESAPQWEKTGSFAGRPWVWCMLHSFGSNMNLYGRASAVVSGPAVARSSSSAPMLGVGLSPEGYGGNEVIYDLLLDQAWSTTKPSQLPAWFSRWAELRYAGLVPAPLTQAWRLLGADVYDCRDGRIPSAGVGVYQLSPRLSGLANRTGHWPAPTVLHYRPRRLRRVWRLMVAAAAEKPSLWTQPTFRLDMVDVTRQLLSNAFTGRYQALVAAFRRDGTVTMETTIPTSPILLLRPRSYSYSYSDSDSDSDSDSDSDSDSDSSDRSREVAERGADLLRLLDGLDAVLSVEPAYRLSKWMGDARRWAASMDEADDLFAFNARSQITVWLSEAPSLNDYSARAWAGLTRSYYRPRWEIFVEGLVNGSSAGSLDEAALIARIGEFERQWQDRGFDGQEATPLRPPAPAVREVIDTPPPPTLLDPDLLRRARLLSTEAHDRHHQRPVRKFYSRQDRLIDQYLTVEGEERVADVEQARLRPRIRVAVYGSFGVNAALFAIQLYAAVSTRSLSLFATAADAFMDLVSSCVMVITSRLARRPSVYRFPVGRTRIEPVGIIIFCALMATVAVELIIESGRSLGQGHHDAAPLQPVPVCLIGVAILSKTSLMIYCFFYRRFPSVHVFFLDHRNDMVVNVFGLVMSIAGHRLAWYLDPVGAICIALLILVSWSSNAFEQAGLLAGKSAPWPYISKLIYVTLTHSSHILKVDTCRAYHAGQNYYVEVDVVMDAQTPLRVSHDVGQSLQRKLEGLADVERAFVHIDYEHEHNIHEEHKPLYDKVESRSLGEWFRQARVSS
;
A
#
# COMPACT_ATOMS: atom_id res chain seq x y z
N MET A 1 -27.84 -62.31 0.06
CA MET A 1 -27.39 -63.37 0.99
C MET A 1 -26.36 -62.77 1.93
N LYS A 2 -26.43 -63.11 3.23
CA LYS A 2 -25.76 -62.55 4.43
C LYS A 2 -24.22 -62.34 4.33
N PRO A 3 -23.57 -61.58 5.25
CA PRO A 3 -24.12 -60.88 6.43
C PRO A 3 -23.75 -59.40 6.58
N SER A 4 -24.70 -58.65 7.14
CA SER A 4 -24.52 -57.33 7.76
C SER A 4 -23.86 -57.49 9.14
N VAL A 5 -22.75 -56.79 9.38
CA VAL A 5 -22.23 -56.55 10.74
C VAL A 5 -22.69 -55.15 11.15
N ILE A 6 -23.64 -55.14 12.06
CA ILE A 6 -24.13 -53.96 12.79
C ILE A 6 -23.04 -53.58 13.79
N LEU A 7 -22.38 -52.44 13.58
CA LEU A 7 -21.63 -51.75 14.64
C LEU A 7 -22.56 -50.70 15.22
N LEU A 8 -23.21 -51.06 16.34
CA LEU A 8 -23.91 -50.13 17.21
C LEU A 8 -22.90 -49.07 17.67
N ALA A 9 -22.98 -47.87 17.10
CA ALA A 9 -22.35 -46.70 17.67
C ALA A 9 -23.14 -46.34 18.94
N ALA A 10 -22.64 -46.76 20.09
CA ALA A 10 -23.10 -46.22 21.36
C ALA A 10 -22.85 -44.71 21.34
N ALA A 11 -23.92 -43.93 21.47
CA ALA A 11 -23.85 -42.50 21.75
C ALA A 11 -23.32 -42.30 23.17
N THR A 12 -22.01 -42.47 23.35
CA THR A 12 -21.29 -41.93 24.49
C THR A 12 -21.16 -40.44 24.27
N THR A 13 -21.82 -39.65 25.11
CA THR A 13 -21.52 -38.24 25.35
C THR A 13 -20.01 -38.07 25.54
N ILE A 14 -19.32 -37.56 24.51
CA ILE A 14 -17.90 -37.19 24.61
C ILE A 14 -17.81 -35.92 25.45
N THR A 15 -17.80 -36.08 26.76
CA THR A 15 -17.07 -35.18 27.66
C THR A 15 -15.74 -35.86 27.94
N ALA A 16 -14.87 -35.92 26.92
CA ALA A 16 -13.53 -36.48 27.09
C ALA A 16 -12.66 -35.40 27.76
N ALA A 17 -12.13 -35.70 28.95
CA ALA A 17 -10.97 -34.98 29.47
C ALA A 17 -9.89 -34.98 28.38
N ALA A 18 -9.32 -33.82 28.04
CA ALA A 18 -8.43 -33.75 26.88
C ALA A 18 -7.17 -34.58 27.16
N THR A 19 -6.98 -35.64 26.39
CA THR A 19 -5.81 -36.50 26.51
C THR A 19 -4.61 -35.82 25.83
N THR A 20 -3.41 -36.08 26.34
CA THR A 20 -2.16 -35.58 25.72
C THR A 20 -1.70 -36.44 24.54
N ASP A 21 -2.44 -37.51 24.21
CA ASP A 21 -2.12 -38.47 23.15
C ASP A 21 -2.00 -37.81 21.77
N GLY A 22 -2.83 -36.81 21.47
CA GLY A 22 -2.76 -36.07 20.21
C GLY A 22 -1.43 -35.34 20.02
N ILE A 23 -0.86 -34.81 21.11
CA ILE A 23 0.46 -34.16 21.12
C ILE A 23 1.59 -35.20 21.03
N ALA A 24 1.44 -36.36 21.68
CA ALA A 24 2.38 -37.46 21.51
C ALA A 24 2.41 -37.97 20.06
N ALA A 25 1.25 -38.09 19.41
CA ALA A 25 1.13 -38.44 18.00
C ALA A 25 1.71 -37.35 17.08
N LEU A 26 1.55 -36.06 17.42
CA LEU A 26 2.22 -34.96 16.72
C LEU A 26 3.74 -35.10 16.80
N ALA A 27 4.28 -35.44 17.98
CA ALA A 27 5.71 -35.68 18.15
C ALA A 27 6.20 -36.84 17.26
N ASP A 28 5.43 -37.92 17.14
CA ASP A 28 5.75 -39.03 16.24
C ASP A 28 5.74 -38.61 14.76
N ARG A 29 4.76 -37.82 14.33
CA ARG A 29 4.66 -37.34 12.93
C ARG A 29 5.81 -36.40 12.57
N ILE A 30 6.24 -35.53 13.49
CA ILE A 30 7.27 -34.51 13.21
C ILE A 30 8.70 -35.03 13.45
N LEU A 31 8.93 -35.77 14.54
CA LEU A 31 10.28 -36.20 14.93
C LEU A 31 10.64 -37.60 14.44
N GLY A 32 9.65 -38.33 13.90
CA GLY A 32 9.80 -39.70 13.41
C GLY A 32 9.11 -40.73 14.30
N HIS A 33 8.62 -41.80 13.68
CA HIS A 33 7.76 -42.79 14.30
C HIS A 33 8.37 -43.44 15.57
N GLY A 34 7.60 -43.44 16.66
CA GLY A 34 7.94 -44.07 17.94
C GLY A 34 8.71 -43.18 18.92
N ARG A 35 9.04 -41.94 18.53
CA ARG A 35 9.79 -40.98 19.36
C ARG A 35 8.90 -40.14 20.27
N GLY A 36 7.59 -40.14 20.08
CA GLY A 36 6.62 -39.57 21.03
C GLY A 36 6.76 -40.19 22.43
N ARG A 37 7.18 -41.47 22.51
CA ARG A 37 7.45 -42.17 23.77
C ARG A 37 8.64 -41.63 24.57
N SER A 38 9.50 -40.83 23.95
CA SER A 38 10.59 -40.13 24.63
C SER A 38 10.12 -38.92 25.43
N PHE A 39 8.84 -38.54 25.31
CA PHE A 39 8.25 -37.40 26.00
C PHE A 39 7.25 -37.84 27.08
N ASP A 40 7.18 -37.04 28.14
CA ASP A 40 6.13 -37.08 29.17
C ASP A 40 5.35 -35.75 29.10
N PHE A 41 4.11 -35.80 28.62
CA PHE A 41 3.26 -34.61 28.43
C PHE A 41 2.27 -34.47 29.57
N ALA A 42 2.27 -33.33 30.24
CA ALA A 42 1.40 -33.05 31.38
C ALA A 42 0.68 -31.70 31.24
N LEU A 43 -0.63 -31.68 31.49
CA LEU A 43 -1.40 -30.44 31.59
C LEU A 43 -1.39 -29.92 33.04
N SER A 44 -1.16 -28.62 33.21
CA SER A 44 -1.18 -27.96 34.53
C SER A 44 -2.56 -27.39 34.90
N SER A 45 -3.51 -27.38 33.96
CA SER A 45 -4.89 -26.95 34.14
C SER A 45 -5.84 -27.80 33.29
N GLU A 46 -7.08 -27.93 33.75
CA GLU A 46 -8.14 -28.58 32.97
C GLU A 46 -8.49 -27.71 31.74
N PRO A 47 -8.57 -28.30 30.54
CA PRO A 47 -8.93 -27.57 29.34
C PRO A 47 -10.43 -27.30 29.29
N GLU A 48 -10.81 -26.02 29.25
CA GLU A 48 -12.20 -25.60 29.09
C GLU A 48 -12.41 -24.89 27.75
N LEU A 49 -13.61 -25.03 27.17
CA LEU A 49 -13.96 -24.34 25.94
C LEU A 49 -14.08 -22.84 26.17
N TRP A 50 -13.48 -22.06 25.26
CA TRP A 50 -13.69 -20.62 25.24
C TRP A 50 -15.18 -20.30 25.07
N SER A 51 -15.68 -19.30 25.79
CA SER A 51 -17.05 -18.80 25.67
C SER A 51 -17.12 -17.33 26.06
N ARG A 52 -18.32 -16.74 25.94
CA ARG A 52 -18.57 -15.37 26.41
C ARG A 52 -18.41 -15.21 27.94
N TRP A 53 -18.49 -16.30 28.70
CA TRP A 53 -18.33 -16.30 30.17
C TRP A 53 -16.98 -16.86 30.65
N ASN A 54 -16.30 -17.63 29.81
CA ASN A 54 -15.02 -18.27 30.14
C ASN A 54 -13.94 -17.88 29.13
N GLN A 55 -13.00 -17.06 29.59
CA GLN A 55 -11.89 -16.55 28.81
C GLN A 55 -10.59 -17.12 29.37
N ALA A 56 -10.06 -18.15 28.71
CA ALA A 56 -8.79 -18.74 29.09
C ALA A 56 -7.65 -17.70 29.09
N GLY A 57 -6.69 -17.88 29.99
CA GLY A 57 -5.51 -17.04 30.07
C GLY A 57 -4.51 -17.28 28.95
N ASN A 58 -3.33 -16.67 29.08
CA ASN A 58 -2.22 -16.91 28.15
C ASN A 58 -1.62 -18.31 28.34
N ASP A 59 -1.30 -18.95 27.22
CA ASP A 59 -0.63 -20.25 27.21
C ASP A 59 0.80 -20.18 27.74
N SER A 60 1.20 -21.12 28.60
CA SER A 60 2.56 -21.24 29.11
C SER A 60 3.02 -22.69 29.17
N TYR A 61 4.34 -22.91 29.04
CA TYR A 61 4.95 -24.23 29.06
C TYR A 61 6.34 -24.24 29.70
N VAL A 62 6.73 -25.43 30.15
CA VAL A 62 8.06 -25.77 30.69
C VAL A 62 8.52 -27.09 30.07
N VAL A 63 9.77 -27.13 29.61
CA VAL A 63 10.40 -28.34 29.08
C VAL A 63 11.68 -28.62 29.86
N CYS A 64 11.80 -29.83 30.42
CA CYS A 64 12.96 -30.25 31.19
C CYS A 64 13.30 -31.73 30.97
N ALA A 65 14.51 -32.13 31.36
CA ALA A 65 14.85 -33.54 31.50
C ALA A 65 14.12 -34.10 32.73
N ALA A 66 13.49 -35.26 32.58
CA ALA A 66 12.89 -36.00 33.67
C ALA A 66 13.90 -37.00 34.26
N ASP A 67 13.69 -37.37 35.53
CA ASP A 67 14.58 -38.27 36.27
C ASP A 67 14.63 -39.70 35.68
N ASP A 68 13.61 -40.08 34.89
CA ASP A 68 13.52 -41.37 34.19
C ASP A 68 14.23 -41.37 32.82
N GLY A 69 14.91 -40.27 32.47
CA GLY A 69 15.60 -40.11 31.18
C GLY A 69 14.71 -39.68 30.02
N LYS A 70 13.43 -39.37 30.26
CA LYS A 70 12.53 -38.76 29.27
C LYS A 70 12.62 -37.23 29.25
N ILE A 71 11.95 -36.63 28.28
CA ILE A 71 11.78 -35.18 28.16
C ILE A 71 10.37 -34.83 28.65
N ARG A 72 10.26 -34.15 29.80
CA ARG A 72 8.97 -33.70 30.32
C ARG A 72 8.59 -32.36 29.70
N VAL A 73 7.37 -32.28 29.17
CA VAL A 73 6.76 -31.06 28.64
C VAL A 73 5.47 -30.82 29.41
N GLU A 74 5.46 -29.78 30.22
CA GLU A 74 4.31 -29.37 31.01
C GLU A 74 3.75 -28.05 30.47
N GLY A 75 2.43 -27.91 30.38
CA GLY A 75 1.81 -26.70 29.84
C GLY A 75 0.36 -26.50 30.25
N THR A 76 -0.13 -25.27 30.11
CA THR A 76 -1.50 -24.88 30.49
C THR A 76 -2.58 -25.36 29.51
N SER A 77 -2.18 -25.69 28.28
CA SER A 77 -3.07 -26.20 27.24
C SER A 77 -2.31 -27.11 26.27
N LEU A 78 -3.04 -27.88 25.47
CA LEU A 78 -2.46 -28.71 24.41
C LEU A 78 -1.64 -27.87 23.39
N SER A 79 -2.09 -26.63 23.08
CA SER A 79 -1.34 -25.70 22.24
C SER A 79 -0.01 -25.28 22.90
N ALA A 80 -0.01 -25.08 24.22
CA ALA A 80 1.21 -24.80 24.97
C ALA A 80 2.19 -25.98 24.94
N LEU A 81 1.69 -27.21 25.03
CA LEU A 81 2.52 -28.42 24.89
C LEU A 81 3.14 -28.54 23.49
N ALA A 82 2.36 -28.31 22.43
CA ALA A 82 2.87 -28.29 21.05
C ALA A 82 3.96 -27.22 20.88
N ARG A 83 3.78 -26.03 21.45
CA ARG A 83 4.80 -24.98 21.42
C ARG A 83 6.05 -25.35 22.21
N GLY A 84 5.89 -25.98 23.38
CA GLY A 84 7.00 -26.51 24.18
C GLY A 84 7.82 -27.55 23.42
N LEU A 85 7.13 -28.47 22.73
CA LEU A 85 7.75 -29.45 21.84
C LEU A 85 8.54 -28.78 20.71
N ARG A 86 7.99 -27.74 20.05
CA ARG A 86 8.74 -26.93 19.06
C ARG A 86 9.94 -26.22 19.68
N HIS A 87 9.83 -25.68 20.90
CA HIS A 87 10.95 -25.00 21.57
C HIS A 87 12.11 -25.99 21.80
N TYR A 88 11.81 -27.21 22.24
CA TYR A 88 12.80 -28.28 22.34
C TYR A 88 13.41 -28.63 20.96
N ALA A 89 12.59 -28.84 19.94
CA ALA A 89 13.07 -29.21 18.61
C ALA A 89 13.98 -28.13 17.99
N THR A 90 13.61 -26.85 18.13
CA THR A 90 14.40 -25.75 17.58
C THR A 90 15.68 -25.47 18.37
N ASP A 91 15.64 -25.52 19.70
CA ASP A 91 16.80 -25.23 20.56
C ASP A 91 17.79 -26.41 20.64
N THR A 92 17.27 -27.60 20.94
CA THR A 92 18.10 -28.80 21.18
C THR A 92 18.39 -29.56 19.89
N LEU A 93 17.40 -29.71 19.01
CA LEU A 93 17.56 -30.48 17.77
C LEU A 93 17.88 -29.63 16.54
N GLN A 94 17.87 -28.30 16.61
CA GLN A 94 18.04 -27.42 15.44
C GLN A 94 17.16 -27.85 14.26
N LEU A 95 15.90 -28.21 14.57
CA LEU A 95 14.90 -28.70 13.62
C LEU A 95 13.67 -27.80 13.68
N ASP A 96 13.13 -27.46 12.51
CA ASP A 96 11.80 -26.90 12.38
C ASP A 96 11.06 -27.51 11.18
N VAL A 97 9.74 -27.37 11.16
CA VAL A 97 8.85 -27.84 10.11
C VAL A 97 8.28 -26.65 9.37
N PHE A 98 8.23 -26.75 8.05
CA PHE A 98 7.68 -25.76 7.14
C PHE A 98 6.55 -26.40 6.35
N TRP A 99 5.47 -25.66 6.12
CA TRP A 99 4.26 -26.23 5.55
C TRP A 99 4.45 -26.70 4.12
N PHE A 100 5.08 -25.89 3.26
CA PHE A 100 5.18 -26.19 1.82
C PHE A 100 6.12 -27.35 1.48
N VAL A 101 7.12 -27.61 2.33
CA VAL A 101 8.25 -28.51 2.03
C VAL A 101 8.57 -29.50 3.15
N GLY A 102 7.90 -29.40 4.30
CA GLY A 102 8.10 -30.27 5.45
C GLY A 102 9.31 -29.87 6.31
N ALA A 103 9.89 -30.87 6.99
CA ALA A 103 11.06 -30.67 7.84
C ALA A 103 12.33 -30.39 7.03
N GLY A 104 13.20 -29.50 7.55
CA GLY A 104 14.45 -29.13 6.89
C GLY A 104 15.53 -30.22 6.89
N ARG A 105 15.33 -31.33 7.61
CA ARG A 105 16.18 -32.53 7.59
C ARG A 105 15.50 -33.70 8.28
N ASP A 106 15.97 -34.91 7.96
CA ASP A 106 15.69 -36.09 8.76
C ASP A 106 16.58 -36.14 10.00
N LEU A 107 16.04 -36.66 11.10
CA LEU A 107 16.80 -36.89 12.33
C LEU A 107 17.51 -38.26 12.27
N PRO A 108 18.75 -38.37 12.77
CA PRO A 108 19.47 -39.65 12.80
C PRO A 108 18.73 -40.68 13.68
N PRO A 109 18.83 -41.98 13.39
CA PRO A 109 18.26 -43.03 14.22
C PRO A 109 18.94 -43.04 15.60
N GLY A 110 18.15 -43.20 16.67
CA GLY A 110 18.67 -43.23 18.05
C GLY A 110 17.79 -42.44 19.03
N PRO A 111 18.16 -42.45 20.34
CA PRO A 111 17.44 -41.70 21.37
C PRO A 111 17.60 -40.19 21.16
N LEU A 112 16.57 -39.43 21.52
CA LEU A 112 16.60 -37.97 21.45
C LEU A 112 17.48 -37.40 22.58
N PRO A 113 18.35 -36.40 22.29
CA PRO A 113 19.17 -35.75 23.32
C PRO A 113 18.31 -34.98 24.33
N LEU A 114 18.66 -35.05 25.60
CA LEU A 114 17.99 -34.27 26.65
C LEU A 114 18.30 -32.76 26.49
N PRO A 115 17.36 -31.87 26.87
CA PRO A 115 17.60 -30.43 26.82
C PRO A 115 18.74 -30.04 27.78
N LYS A 116 19.66 -29.18 27.32
CA LYS A 116 20.84 -28.75 28.10
C LYS A 116 20.48 -27.92 29.34
N GLN A 117 19.32 -27.27 29.30
CA GLN A 117 18.78 -26.43 30.36
C GLN A 117 17.25 -26.52 30.33
N THR A 118 16.59 -26.15 31.43
CA THR A 118 15.12 -26.04 31.44
C THR A 118 14.67 -24.91 30.51
N LEU A 119 13.84 -25.23 29.53
CA LEU A 119 13.26 -24.26 28.59
C LEU A 119 11.89 -23.82 29.11
N ARG A 120 11.60 -22.52 29.08
CA ARG A 120 10.32 -21.95 29.51
C ARG A 120 9.80 -20.98 28.46
N GLY A 121 8.49 -20.87 28.32
CA GLY A 121 7.86 -19.91 27.41
C GLY A 121 6.43 -19.60 27.83
N SER A 122 5.96 -18.41 27.46
CA SER A 122 4.58 -17.99 27.67
C SER A 122 4.15 -17.08 26.53
N SER A 123 2.92 -17.23 26.08
CA SER A 123 2.33 -16.36 25.06
C SER A 123 2.01 -15.00 25.65
N LEU A 124 2.04 -13.98 24.79
CA LEU A 124 1.68 -12.60 25.12
C LEU A 124 0.19 -12.32 24.91
N VAL A 125 -0.50 -13.22 24.21
CA VAL A 125 -1.91 -13.12 23.83
C VAL A 125 -2.59 -14.49 23.94
N PRO A 126 -3.86 -14.55 24.37
CA PRO A 126 -4.57 -15.82 24.49
C PRO A 126 -4.86 -16.46 23.12
N TRP A 127 -5.11 -15.68 22.07
CA TRP A 127 -5.49 -16.20 20.75
C TRP A 127 -4.38 -16.06 19.72
N ARG A 128 -4.15 -17.15 18.97
CA ARG A 128 -3.39 -17.15 17.72
C ARG A 128 -4.31 -17.72 16.64
N TYR A 129 -4.89 -16.81 15.87
CA TYR A 129 -5.94 -17.09 14.88
C TYR A 129 -5.35 -17.47 13.53
N ASN A 130 -6.04 -18.32 12.77
CA ASN A 130 -5.63 -18.70 11.42
C ASN A 130 -6.80 -18.78 10.43
N LEU A 131 -6.49 -18.45 9.17
CA LEU A 131 -7.28 -18.54 7.95
C LEU A 131 -8.23 -17.37 7.65
N ASN A 132 -8.43 -17.10 6.37
CA ASN A 132 -9.56 -16.33 5.85
C ASN A 132 -10.68 -17.30 5.43
N THR A 133 -11.91 -16.84 5.40
CA THR A 133 -13.03 -17.61 4.83
C THR A 133 -12.78 -17.92 3.35
N VAL A 134 -12.20 -16.99 2.59
CA VAL A 134 -11.90 -17.19 1.16
C VAL A 134 -10.67 -18.07 0.89
N THR A 135 -9.86 -18.38 1.92
CA THR A 135 -8.77 -19.35 1.81
C THR A 135 -9.26 -20.73 1.38
N PHE A 136 -10.48 -21.09 1.79
CA PHE A 136 -11.11 -22.36 1.45
C PHE A 136 -11.33 -22.50 -0.06
N SER A 137 -11.58 -21.40 -0.77
CA SER A 137 -11.71 -21.37 -2.23
C SER A 137 -10.37 -21.31 -2.96
N TYR A 138 -9.48 -20.41 -2.54
CA TYR A 138 -8.24 -20.15 -3.29
C TYR A 138 -7.12 -21.15 -3.03
N SER A 139 -7.15 -21.87 -1.91
CA SER A 139 -6.11 -22.82 -1.51
C SER A 139 -6.64 -24.22 -1.23
N PHE A 140 -7.76 -24.37 -0.52
CA PHE A 140 -8.12 -25.66 0.10
C PHE A 140 -9.22 -26.46 -0.62
N VAL A 141 -9.89 -25.90 -1.63
CA VAL A 141 -11.05 -26.53 -2.29
C VAL A 141 -10.76 -27.95 -2.79
N TRP A 142 -9.53 -28.21 -3.22
CA TRP A 142 -9.11 -29.52 -3.73
C TRP A 142 -8.24 -30.32 -2.76
N HIS A 143 -8.02 -29.84 -1.54
CA HIS A 143 -7.22 -30.55 -0.54
C HIS A 143 -7.87 -31.88 -0.14
N ASP A 144 -7.02 -32.90 0.03
CA ASP A 144 -7.40 -34.14 0.68
C ASP A 144 -6.98 -34.15 2.16
N TRP A 145 -7.17 -35.28 2.82
CA TRP A 145 -6.81 -35.43 4.23
C TRP A 145 -5.32 -35.21 4.50
N ASN A 146 -4.42 -35.64 3.60
CA ASN A 146 -2.99 -35.53 3.83
C ASN A 146 -2.52 -34.08 3.78
N ASP A 147 -3.13 -33.27 2.91
CA ASP A 147 -2.86 -31.83 2.86
C ASP A 147 -3.37 -31.12 4.13
N TRP A 148 -4.57 -31.48 4.59
CA TRP A 148 -5.13 -30.94 5.84
C TRP A 148 -4.34 -31.37 7.08
N GLU A 149 -3.90 -32.62 7.17
CA GLU A 149 -3.08 -33.12 8.26
C GLU A 149 -1.78 -32.31 8.41
N LYS A 150 -1.09 -32.02 7.29
CA LYS A 150 0.10 -31.18 7.29
C LYS A 150 -0.17 -29.75 7.75
N LEU A 151 -1.27 -29.15 7.29
CA LEU A 151 -1.66 -27.80 7.70
C LEU A 151 -1.97 -27.74 9.20
N LEU A 152 -2.69 -28.72 9.74
CA LEU A 152 -3.04 -28.78 11.16
C LEU A 152 -1.80 -29.01 12.04
N ASP A 153 -0.91 -29.91 11.63
CA ASP A 153 0.36 -30.13 12.30
C ASP A 153 1.22 -28.86 12.30
N TRP A 154 1.36 -28.18 11.16
CA TRP A 154 2.06 -26.90 11.08
C TRP A 154 1.41 -25.83 11.97
N SER A 155 0.08 -25.76 11.99
CA SER A 155 -0.67 -24.79 12.78
C SER A 155 -0.44 -24.99 14.28
N ALA A 156 -0.60 -26.22 14.77
CA ALA A 156 -0.33 -26.57 16.16
C ALA A 156 1.14 -26.33 16.52
N TRP A 157 2.07 -26.69 15.63
CA TRP A 157 3.50 -26.50 15.81
C TRP A 157 3.89 -25.03 15.97
N ARG A 158 3.23 -24.11 15.26
CA ARG A 158 3.39 -22.64 15.41
C ARG A 158 2.60 -22.06 16.59
N GLY A 159 1.78 -22.86 17.27
CA GLY A 159 0.98 -22.46 18.42
C GLY A 159 -0.33 -21.77 18.05
N ILE A 160 -0.85 -21.96 16.82
CA ILE A 160 -2.23 -21.59 16.47
C ILE A 160 -3.17 -22.41 17.36
N ASN A 161 -4.15 -21.74 17.96
CA ASN A 161 -5.13 -22.38 18.87
C ASN A 161 -6.58 -22.00 18.55
N VAL A 162 -6.81 -21.11 17.57
CA VAL A 162 -8.14 -20.77 17.05
C VAL A 162 -8.05 -20.76 15.53
N GLN A 163 -8.89 -21.52 14.84
CA GLN A 163 -8.81 -21.62 13.37
C GLN A 163 -10.18 -21.90 12.76
N LEU A 164 -10.46 -21.32 11.59
CA LEU A 164 -11.68 -21.61 10.83
C LEU A 164 -11.78 -23.08 10.44
N ALA A 165 -12.98 -23.64 10.59
CA ALA A 165 -13.33 -24.99 10.16
C ALA A 165 -14.54 -24.94 9.22
N TRP A 166 -14.31 -24.59 7.95
CA TRP A 166 -15.36 -24.32 6.94
C TRP A 166 -15.48 -25.38 5.84
N THR A 167 -14.75 -26.48 5.92
CA THR A 167 -14.86 -27.58 4.95
C THR A 167 -16.24 -28.24 5.10
N GLY A 168 -16.94 -28.51 4.01
CA GLY A 168 -18.25 -29.18 4.04
C GLY A 168 -19.41 -28.37 4.63
N TYR A 169 -19.29 -27.04 4.68
CA TYR A 169 -20.33 -26.16 5.19
C TYR A 169 -21.68 -26.34 4.46
N GLU A 170 -21.64 -26.70 3.17
CA GLU A 170 -22.82 -26.93 2.32
C GLU A 170 -23.71 -28.06 2.87
N ASP A 171 -23.15 -29.04 3.56
CA ASP A 171 -23.92 -30.15 4.14
C ASP A 171 -24.82 -29.67 5.29
N ILE A 172 -24.34 -28.72 6.09
CA ILE A 172 -25.13 -28.11 7.18
C ILE A 172 -26.27 -27.26 6.61
N PHE A 173 -26.01 -26.51 5.52
CA PHE A 173 -27.07 -25.81 4.77
C PHE A 173 -28.12 -26.80 4.25
N LEU A 174 -27.68 -27.86 3.57
CA LEU A 174 -28.53 -28.87 2.97
C LEU A 174 -29.43 -29.55 4.01
N GLN A 175 -28.86 -29.99 5.14
CA GLN A 175 -29.62 -30.59 6.24
C GLN A 175 -30.61 -29.63 6.87
N SER A 176 -30.21 -28.37 7.08
CA SER A 176 -31.07 -27.33 7.66
C SER A 176 -32.26 -27.00 6.75
N PHE A 177 -32.05 -26.85 5.45
CA PHE A 177 -33.13 -26.59 4.50
C PHE A 177 -34.06 -27.79 4.30
N ARG A 178 -33.51 -29.02 4.28
CA ARG A 178 -34.35 -30.25 4.28
C ARG A 178 -35.26 -30.30 5.51
N ALA A 179 -34.73 -29.96 6.69
CA ALA A 179 -35.52 -29.90 7.92
C ALA A 179 -36.65 -28.85 7.88
N MET A 180 -36.48 -27.80 7.07
CA MET A 180 -37.53 -26.80 6.80
C MET A 180 -38.60 -27.26 5.79
N GLY A 181 -38.37 -28.39 5.10
CA GLY A 181 -39.27 -28.96 4.10
C GLY A 181 -38.95 -28.60 2.65
N LEU A 182 -37.74 -28.08 2.36
CA LEU A 182 -37.27 -27.87 1.01
C LEU A 182 -36.83 -29.19 0.38
N ARG A 183 -37.02 -29.31 -0.93
CA ARG A 183 -36.56 -30.47 -1.70
C ARG A 183 -35.15 -30.23 -2.25
N ASP A 184 -34.44 -31.29 -2.57
CA ASP A 184 -33.06 -31.21 -3.09
C ASP A 184 -32.98 -30.42 -4.41
N ASP A 185 -33.99 -30.54 -5.29
CA ASP A 185 -34.10 -29.76 -6.54
C ASP A 185 -34.28 -28.26 -6.31
N GLU A 186 -34.65 -27.84 -5.10
CA GLU A 186 -34.78 -26.43 -4.70
C GLU A 186 -33.52 -25.92 -3.97
N ILE A 187 -32.73 -26.81 -3.39
CA ILE A 187 -31.56 -26.46 -2.57
C ILE A 187 -30.27 -26.52 -3.40
N ILE A 188 -30.09 -27.55 -4.20
CA ILE A 188 -28.84 -27.78 -4.93
C ILE A 188 -28.49 -26.61 -5.88
N PRO A 189 -29.45 -26.00 -6.62
CA PRO A 189 -29.19 -24.82 -7.44
C PRO A 189 -28.82 -23.55 -6.67
N PHE A 190 -28.95 -23.52 -5.33
CA PHE A 190 -28.51 -22.38 -4.53
C PHE A 190 -26.99 -22.35 -4.35
N PHE A 191 -26.34 -23.52 -4.33
CA PHE A 191 -24.90 -23.59 -4.21
C PHE A 191 -24.20 -23.24 -5.52
N SER A 192 -23.05 -22.58 -5.42
CA SER A 192 -22.18 -22.33 -6.58
C SER A 192 -21.40 -23.57 -7.00
N GLY A 193 -20.43 -23.41 -7.90
CA GLY A 193 -19.42 -24.45 -8.13
C GLY A 193 -18.43 -24.59 -6.95
N PRO A 194 -17.66 -25.69 -6.84
CA PRO A 194 -16.80 -25.97 -5.69
C PRO A 194 -15.79 -24.86 -5.37
N ALA A 195 -15.18 -24.27 -6.40
CA ALA A 195 -14.15 -23.25 -6.22
C ALA A 195 -14.70 -21.92 -5.68
N PHE A 196 -16.00 -21.66 -5.83
CA PHE A 196 -16.62 -20.37 -5.52
C PHE A 196 -17.43 -20.35 -4.22
N GLN A 197 -17.42 -21.46 -3.46
CA GLN A 197 -18.26 -21.62 -2.26
C GLN A 197 -18.03 -20.54 -1.20
N SER A 198 -16.81 -20.01 -1.04
CA SER A 198 -16.54 -18.96 -0.06
C SER A 198 -17.41 -17.72 -0.30
N TRP A 199 -17.59 -17.31 -1.55
CA TRP A 199 -18.46 -16.18 -1.92
C TRP A 199 -19.94 -16.57 -1.93
N ASN A 200 -20.28 -17.84 -2.15
CA ASN A 200 -21.66 -18.31 -2.01
C ASN A 200 -22.14 -18.27 -0.57
N ARG A 201 -21.26 -18.64 0.38
CA ARG A 201 -21.52 -18.57 1.83
C ARG A 201 -21.71 -17.14 2.32
N PHE A 202 -21.09 -16.18 1.66
CA PHE A 202 -21.34 -14.74 1.86
C PHE A 202 -22.54 -14.21 1.07
N GLY A 203 -23.25 -15.03 0.28
CA GLY A 203 -24.37 -14.58 -0.54
C GLY A 203 -23.98 -13.72 -1.75
N ASN A 204 -22.68 -13.47 -1.99
CA ASN A 204 -22.21 -12.69 -3.14
C ASN A 204 -22.48 -13.39 -4.48
N VAL A 205 -22.36 -14.74 -4.50
CA VAL A 205 -22.61 -15.55 -5.69
C VAL A 205 -23.59 -16.68 -5.42
N ARG A 206 -24.26 -17.19 -6.45
CA ARG A 206 -25.14 -18.38 -6.39
C ARG A 206 -25.20 -19.10 -7.73
N GLY A 207 -25.78 -20.30 -7.75
CA GLY A 207 -26.11 -21.03 -8.98
C GLY A 207 -24.92 -21.70 -9.66
N SER A 208 -25.22 -22.53 -10.66
CA SER A 208 -24.24 -23.27 -11.46
C SER A 208 -23.20 -22.33 -12.10
N TRP A 209 -22.05 -22.17 -11.47
CA TRP A 209 -21.04 -21.21 -11.91
C TRP A 209 -20.54 -21.54 -13.32
N GLY A 210 -20.72 -20.61 -14.26
CA GLY A 210 -20.43 -20.80 -15.69
C GLY A 210 -21.42 -21.70 -16.45
N GLY A 211 -22.55 -22.08 -15.83
CA GLY A 211 -23.58 -22.92 -16.46
C GLY A 211 -23.10 -24.32 -16.84
N ARG A 212 -22.26 -24.94 -15.99
CA ARG A 212 -21.61 -26.24 -16.24
C ARG A 212 -22.20 -27.40 -15.40
N GLY A 213 -23.38 -27.19 -14.80
CA GLY A 213 -24.04 -28.15 -13.91
C GLY A 213 -24.01 -27.74 -12.44
N ASP A 214 -24.90 -28.34 -11.65
CA ASP A 214 -25.02 -28.03 -10.22
C ASP A 214 -23.95 -28.74 -9.39
N LEU A 215 -23.77 -28.30 -8.13
CA LEU A 215 -22.83 -28.90 -7.21
C LEU A 215 -23.23 -30.36 -6.89
N PRO A 216 -22.37 -31.37 -7.16
CA PRO A 216 -22.72 -32.76 -6.93
C PRO A 216 -22.92 -33.07 -5.44
N LEU A 217 -23.99 -33.80 -5.11
CA LEU A 217 -24.26 -34.22 -3.73
C LEU A 217 -23.12 -35.08 -3.15
N GLY A 218 -22.45 -35.88 -3.98
CA GLY A 218 -21.27 -36.65 -3.59
C GLY A 218 -20.11 -35.78 -3.12
N TRP A 219 -19.94 -34.58 -3.70
CA TRP A 219 -18.94 -33.61 -3.23
C TRP A 219 -19.30 -33.07 -1.85
N ILE A 220 -20.56 -32.66 -1.64
CA ILE A 220 -21.05 -32.15 -0.35
C ILE A 220 -20.80 -33.19 0.76
N GLN A 221 -21.15 -34.45 0.51
CA GLN A 221 -20.94 -35.55 1.47
C GLN A 221 -19.46 -35.87 1.71
N GLY A 222 -18.63 -35.81 0.66
CA GLY A 222 -17.19 -36.00 0.74
C GLY A 222 -16.52 -34.93 1.59
N GLN A 223 -16.88 -33.66 1.38
CA GLN A 223 -16.39 -32.52 2.18
C GLN A 223 -16.87 -32.60 3.63
N ALA A 224 -18.11 -33.01 3.89
CA ALA A 224 -18.62 -33.23 5.25
C ALA A 224 -17.88 -34.35 5.99
N THR A 225 -17.48 -35.40 5.27
CA THR A 225 -16.65 -36.49 5.83
C THR A 225 -15.23 -36.02 6.14
N LEU A 226 -14.65 -35.22 5.25
CA LEU A 226 -13.33 -34.62 5.45
C LEU A 226 -13.33 -33.69 6.67
N GLN A 227 -14.36 -32.85 6.82
CA GLN A 227 -14.52 -31.92 7.93
C GLN A 227 -14.58 -32.63 9.30
N ARG A 228 -15.27 -33.77 9.39
CA ARG A 228 -15.27 -34.57 10.64
C ARG A 228 -13.87 -35.00 11.07
N ARG A 229 -13.00 -35.34 10.11
CA ARG A 229 -11.58 -35.67 10.39
C ARG A 229 -10.78 -34.43 10.77
N ILE A 230 -11.01 -33.30 10.09
CA ILE A 230 -10.37 -32.02 10.39
C ILE A 230 -10.67 -31.60 11.84
N ILE A 231 -11.94 -31.57 12.23
CA ILE A 231 -12.35 -31.19 13.58
C ILE A 231 -11.78 -32.14 14.63
N ALA A 232 -11.82 -33.45 14.40
CA ALA A 232 -11.23 -34.42 15.33
C ALA A 232 -9.74 -34.12 15.58
N ARG A 233 -8.97 -33.88 14.52
CA ARG A 233 -7.55 -33.52 14.64
C ARG A 233 -7.32 -32.14 15.26
N MET A 234 -8.19 -31.16 15.00
CA MET A 234 -8.11 -29.85 15.65
C MET A 234 -8.23 -30.01 17.17
N VAL A 235 -9.21 -30.78 17.64
CA VAL A 235 -9.41 -31.07 19.08
C VAL A 235 -8.21 -31.82 19.66
N GLU A 236 -7.71 -32.87 18.97
CA GLU A 236 -6.50 -33.61 19.37
C GLU A 236 -5.27 -32.71 19.56
N LEU A 237 -5.16 -31.64 18.79
CA LEU A 237 -4.04 -30.70 18.81
C LEU A 237 -4.27 -29.47 19.70
N GLY A 238 -5.44 -29.34 20.32
CA GLY A 238 -5.81 -28.16 21.11
C GLY A 238 -6.11 -26.91 20.28
N ILE A 239 -6.53 -27.09 19.03
CA ILE A 239 -7.00 -26.01 18.16
C ILE A 239 -8.52 -25.94 18.30
N THR A 240 -9.03 -24.82 18.77
CA THR A 240 -10.48 -24.57 18.84
C THR A 240 -11.03 -24.31 17.44
N PRO A 241 -11.93 -25.14 16.91
CA PRO A 241 -12.54 -24.91 15.61
C PRO A 241 -13.53 -23.76 15.68
N VAL A 242 -13.35 -22.77 14.82
CA VAL A 242 -14.37 -21.74 14.59
C VAL A 242 -15.37 -22.30 13.58
N LEU A 243 -16.55 -22.61 14.08
CA LEU A 243 -17.63 -23.22 13.31
C LEU A 243 -18.45 -22.13 12.60
N PRO A 244 -19.02 -22.38 11.42
CA PRO A 244 -19.90 -21.39 10.80
C PRO A 244 -21.27 -21.29 11.49
N ALA A 245 -21.93 -20.14 11.36
CA ALA A 245 -23.32 -19.92 11.74
C ALA A 245 -24.12 -19.36 10.55
N PHE A 246 -25.45 -19.45 10.62
CA PHE A 246 -26.33 -19.12 9.50
C PHE A 246 -26.29 -17.61 9.16
N PRO A 247 -25.81 -17.21 7.98
CA PRO A 247 -25.58 -15.80 7.65
C PRO A 247 -26.87 -15.06 7.23
N GLY A 248 -27.94 -15.79 6.90
CA GLY A 248 -29.20 -15.22 6.41
C GLY A 248 -29.51 -15.49 4.94
N PHE A 249 -28.59 -16.09 4.18
CA PHE A 249 -28.81 -16.38 2.75
C PHE A 249 -29.60 -17.66 2.52
N VAL A 250 -30.63 -17.59 1.66
CA VAL A 250 -31.60 -18.68 1.47
C VAL A 250 -31.92 -18.95 0.00
N PRO A 251 -32.28 -20.19 -0.38
CA PRO A 251 -32.82 -20.52 -1.70
C PRO A 251 -34.25 -19.97 -1.88
N GLU A 252 -34.65 -19.76 -3.14
CA GLU A 252 -36.01 -19.31 -3.50
C GLU A 252 -37.11 -20.27 -3.03
N GLY A 253 -36.80 -21.57 -2.96
CA GLY A 253 -37.70 -22.60 -2.43
C GLY A 253 -38.18 -22.34 -1.00
N LEU A 254 -37.50 -21.49 -0.22
CA LEU A 254 -37.94 -21.12 1.13
C LEU A 254 -39.33 -20.47 1.10
N LEU A 255 -39.62 -19.62 0.11
CA LEU A 255 -40.89 -18.91 0.02
C LEU A 255 -42.08 -19.84 -0.22
N ARG A 256 -41.84 -21.06 -0.74
CA ARG A 256 -42.89 -22.08 -0.84
C ARG A 256 -43.25 -22.65 0.52
N VAL A 257 -42.25 -22.93 1.37
CA VAL A 257 -42.46 -23.56 2.70
C VAL A 257 -42.74 -22.55 3.81
N ARG A 258 -42.35 -21.28 3.60
CA ARG A 258 -42.56 -20.15 4.51
C ARG A 258 -42.98 -18.90 3.69
N PRO A 259 -44.23 -18.84 3.17
CA PRO A 259 -44.68 -17.74 2.33
C PRO A 259 -44.69 -16.35 3.00
N GLY A 260 -44.75 -16.31 4.34
CA GLY A 260 -44.71 -15.08 5.13
C GLY A 260 -43.32 -14.62 5.55
N ALA A 261 -42.24 -15.32 5.14
CA ALA A 261 -40.89 -14.97 5.54
C ALA A 261 -40.45 -13.62 4.95
N SER A 262 -39.91 -12.76 5.81
CA SER A 262 -39.38 -11.44 5.46
C SER A 262 -38.01 -11.56 4.78
N VAL A 263 -38.02 -11.79 3.48
CA VAL A 263 -36.82 -11.82 2.63
C VAL A 263 -36.64 -10.54 1.81
N SER A 264 -35.39 -10.24 1.48
CA SER A 264 -35.03 -9.15 0.58
C SER A 264 -33.99 -9.63 -0.44
N THR A 265 -33.94 -8.99 -1.60
CA THR A 265 -32.82 -9.15 -2.54
C THR A 265 -31.92 -7.92 -2.45
N PRO A 266 -30.59 -8.09 -2.55
CA PRO A 266 -29.69 -6.96 -2.71
C PRO A 266 -30.11 -6.06 -3.89
N SER A 267 -30.06 -4.75 -3.68
CA SER A 267 -30.42 -3.75 -4.70
C SER A 267 -29.45 -3.72 -5.87
N GLU A 268 -28.18 -3.99 -5.60
CA GLU A 268 -27.11 -4.08 -6.59
C GLU A 268 -26.47 -5.46 -6.54
N ASN A 269 -26.01 -5.95 -7.70
CA ASN A 269 -25.29 -7.21 -7.76
C ASN A 269 -23.81 -6.99 -7.45
N TRP A 270 -23.21 -7.91 -6.69
CA TRP A 270 -21.79 -7.86 -6.37
C TRP A 270 -21.00 -7.83 -7.68
N ILE A 271 -20.08 -6.86 -7.80
CA ILE A 271 -19.17 -6.63 -8.95
C ILE A 271 -19.83 -6.56 -10.34
N GLY A 272 -21.15 -6.33 -10.41
CA GLY A 272 -21.90 -6.30 -11.67
C GLY A 272 -22.15 -7.68 -12.30
N LEU A 273 -22.26 -8.73 -11.49
CA LEU A 273 -22.61 -10.07 -11.99
C LEU A 273 -23.99 -10.10 -12.68
N PRO A 274 -24.23 -11.05 -13.60
CA PRO A 274 -25.57 -11.39 -14.05
C PRO A 274 -26.46 -11.86 -12.88
N ASP A 275 -27.76 -11.58 -12.93
CA ASP A 275 -28.74 -11.94 -11.88
C ASP A 275 -28.82 -13.46 -11.64
N SER A 276 -28.47 -14.28 -12.63
CA SER A 276 -28.38 -15.75 -12.52
C SER A 276 -27.27 -16.21 -11.57
N PHE A 277 -26.24 -15.38 -11.35
CA PHE A 277 -25.06 -15.73 -10.55
C PHE A 277 -24.93 -14.91 -9.27
N GLY A 278 -25.87 -14.02 -8.96
CA GLY A 278 -25.84 -13.19 -7.75
C GLY A 278 -27.24 -12.82 -7.24
N ARG A 279 -27.36 -11.71 -6.50
CA ARG A 279 -28.62 -11.24 -5.86
C ARG A 279 -29.32 -12.32 -5.01
N THR A 280 -28.54 -13.04 -4.22
CA THR A 280 -29.03 -14.08 -3.32
C THR A 280 -30.07 -13.52 -2.35
N LEU A 281 -31.17 -14.26 -2.10
CA LEU A 281 -32.18 -13.85 -1.12
C LEU A 281 -31.58 -13.81 0.28
N PHE A 282 -31.84 -12.70 0.98
CA PHE A 282 -31.43 -12.44 2.35
C PHE A 282 -32.65 -12.43 3.26
N LEU A 283 -32.72 -13.39 4.17
CA LEU A 283 -33.72 -13.51 5.22
C LEU A 283 -33.38 -12.54 6.36
N SER A 284 -34.33 -11.68 6.71
CA SER A 284 -34.15 -10.72 7.81
C SER A 284 -33.88 -11.42 9.14
N PRO A 285 -32.86 -11.01 9.91
CA PRO A 285 -32.62 -11.53 11.26
C PRO A 285 -33.75 -11.28 12.25
N LEU A 286 -34.66 -10.34 11.94
CA LEU A 286 -35.86 -10.05 12.74
C LEU A 286 -37.00 -11.04 12.52
N ASP A 287 -36.89 -11.92 11.51
CA ASP A 287 -37.89 -12.94 11.21
C ASP A 287 -37.68 -14.19 12.07
N ASP A 288 -38.76 -14.78 12.59
CA ASP A 288 -38.69 -15.99 13.42
C ASP A 288 -38.08 -17.19 12.68
N VAL A 289 -38.21 -17.23 11.35
CA VAL A 289 -37.60 -18.27 10.49
C VAL A 289 -36.07 -18.19 10.55
N TYR A 290 -35.50 -17.00 10.72
CA TYR A 290 -34.04 -16.83 10.87
C TYR A 290 -33.56 -17.53 12.15
N ALA A 291 -34.28 -17.33 13.27
CA ALA A 291 -33.97 -17.98 14.53
C ALA A 291 -34.19 -19.51 14.48
N GLU A 292 -35.19 -20.00 13.74
CA GLU A 292 -35.39 -21.42 13.47
C GLU A 292 -34.19 -22.02 12.72
N LEU A 293 -33.77 -21.40 11.61
CA LEU A 293 -32.61 -21.84 10.82
C LEU A 293 -31.30 -21.78 11.63
N GLN A 294 -31.08 -20.71 12.40
CA GLN A 294 -29.90 -20.57 13.25
C GLN A 294 -29.81 -21.72 14.28
N ARG A 295 -30.94 -22.14 14.87
CA ARG A 295 -30.98 -23.31 15.76
C ARG A 295 -30.70 -24.61 15.03
N LEU A 296 -31.25 -24.80 13.84
CA LEU A 296 -30.97 -25.99 13.01
C LEU A 296 -29.49 -26.10 12.65
N PHE A 297 -28.85 -25.00 12.27
CA PHE A 297 -27.42 -24.95 11.94
C PHE A 297 -26.55 -25.36 13.11
N VAL A 298 -26.79 -24.80 14.30
CA VAL A 298 -26.03 -25.16 15.50
C VAL A 298 -26.31 -26.62 15.88
N ARG A 299 -27.58 -27.06 15.86
CA ARG A 299 -27.95 -28.44 16.17
C ARG A 299 -27.24 -29.45 15.27
N PHE A 300 -27.33 -29.30 13.95
CA PHE A 300 -26.71 -30.24 13.00
C PHE A 300 -25.19 -30.25 13.09
N GLN A 301 -24.56 -29.12 13.42
CA GLN A 301 -23.12 -29.09 13.71
C GLN A 301 -22.79 -29.81 15.02
N THR A 302 -23.57 -29.63 16.08
CA THR A 302 -23.38 -30.37 17.34
C THR A 302 -23.63 -31.86 17.17
N GLU A 303 -24.59 -32.27 16.37
CA GLU A 303 -24.83 -33.68 16.03
C GLU A 303 -23.67 -34.28 15.22
N ALA A 304 -23.10 -33.51 14.27
CA ALA A 304 -22.02 -33.98 13.41
C ALA A 304 -20.66 -34.04 14.11
N TYR A 305 -20.38 -33.09 15.02
CA TYR A 305 -19.04 -32.86 15.55
C TYR A 305 -18.94 -32.98 17.09
N GLY A 306 -20.07 -32.97 17.80
CA GLY A 306 -20.11 -32.85 19.26
C GLY A 306 -19.97 -31.40 19.75
N ASN A 307 -19.91 -31.22 21.07
CA ASN A 307 -19.70 -29.91 21.69
C ASN A 307 -18.20 -29.57 21.72
N VAL A 308 -17.66 -29.15 20.58
CA VAL A 308 -16.21 -28.89 20.38
C VAL A 308 -15.83 -27.41 20.39
N SER A 309 -16.81 -26.51 20.31
CA SER A 309 -16.58 -25.07 20.22
C SER A 309 -17.84 -24.28 20.56
N ASN A 310 -17.64 -23.11 21.16
CA ASN A 310 -18.67 -22.07 21.27
C ASN A 310 -18.39 -20.88 20.36
N ILE A 311 -17.37 -20.93 19.48
CA ILE A 311 -17.00 -19.81 18.62
C ILE A 311 -17.60 -20.04 17.24
N TYR A 312 -18.47 -19.11 16.82
CA TYR A 312 -19.17 -19.17 15.55
C TYR A 312 -18.86 -17.97 14.67
N THR A 313 -18.48 -18.21 13.42
CA THR A 313 -18.29 -17.14 12.43
C THR A 313 -19.57 -16.90 11.63
N LEU A 314 -19.90 -15.61 11.48
CA LEU A 314 -21.14 -15.16 10.84
C LEU A 314 -20.91 -13.77 10.24
N ASP A 315 -21.03 -13.64 8.93
CA ASP A 315 -20.82 -12.38 8.21
C ASP A 315 -21.95 -12.17 7.20
N GLN A 316 -22.74 -11.10 7.40
CA GLN A 316 -23.97 -10.85 6.63
C GLN A 316 -23.79 -9.81 5.52
N PHE A 317 -22.82 -8.91 5.68
CA PHE A 317 -22.65 -7.73 4.83
C PHE A 317 -21.23 -7.64 4.25
N ASN A 318 -20.58 -8.77 4.01
CA ASN A 318 -19.26 -8.81 3.40
C ASN A 318 -19.33 -8.36 1.92
N GLU A 319 -18.82 -7.16 1.64
CA GLU A 319 -18.89 -6.51 0.32
C GLU A 319 -20.32 -6.39 -0.24
N MET A 320 -21.29 -6.27 0.65
CA MET A 320 -22.70 -6.08 0.32
C MET A 320 -23.24 -4.86 1.05
N MET A 321 -24.33 -4.31 0.52
CA MET A 321 -25.02 -3.20 1.13
C MET A 321 -25.76 -3.64 2.39
N ALA A 322 -25.51 -2.92 3.49
CA ALA A 322 -26.23 -3.09 4.75
C ALA A 322 -27.37 -2.06 4.87
N PRO A 323 -28.35 -2.27 5.77
CA PRO A 323 -29.38 -1.27 6.05
C PRO A 323 -28.77 0.09 6.45
N PRO A 324 -29.20 1.22 5.86
CA PRO A 324 -28.53 2.51 6.07
C PRO A 324 -28.81 3.17 7.42
N SER A 325 -29.89 2.75 8.10
CA SER A 325 -30.33 3.27 9.40
C SER A 325 -29.53 2.63 10.54
N GLU A 326 -29.03 3.46 11.46
CA GLU A 326 -28.32 3.01 12.66
C GLU A 326 -29.20 2.15 13.56
N ASP A 327 -30.49 2.48 13.69
CA ASP A 327 -31.42 1.67 14.48
C ASP A 327 -31.64 0.30 13.84
N ALA A 328 -31.79 0.24 12.52
CA ALA A 328 -31.93 -1.02 11.79
C ALA A 328 -30.67 -1.89 11.92
N LEU A 329 -29.48 -1.30 11.85
CA LEU A 329 -28.21 -2.01 12.07
C LEU A 329 -28.12 -2.59 13.49
N ARG A 330 -28.51 -1.79 14.50
CA ARG A 330 -28.50 -2.21 15.90
C ARG A 330 -29.50 -3.33 16.18
N GLU A 331 -30.69 -3.25 15.60
CA GLU A 331 -31.71 -4.29 15.72
C GLU A 331 -31.30 -5.57 15.00
N THR A 332 -30.71 -5.45 13.81
CA THR A 332 -30.19 -6.58 13.03
C THR A 332 -29.16 -7.37 13.83
N SER A 333 -28.10 -6.72 14.34
CA SER A 333 -27.05 -7.42 15.09
C SER A 333 -27.54 -7.94 16.46
N ARG A 334 -28.46 -7.23 17.11
CA ARG A 334 -29.12 -7.72 18.33
C ARG A 334 -29.91 -9.01 18.06
N ALA A 335 -30.69 -9.04 17.00
CA ALA A 335 -31.50 -10.21 16.63
C ALA A 335 -30.61 -11.39 16.20
N THR A 336 -29.53 -11.12 15.46
CA THR A 336 -28.51 -12.12 15.11
C THR A 336 -27.88 -12.75 16.37
N ASP A 337 -27.42 -11.95 17.34
CA ASP A 337 -26.88 -12.48 18.61
C ASP A 337 -27.94 -13.23 19.42
N ALA A 338 -29.19 -12.72 19.48
CA ALA A 338 -30.28 -13.39 20.18
C ALA A 338 -30.61 -14.77 19.56
N ALA A 339 -30.63 -14.86 18.22
CA ALA A 339 -30.85 -16.13 17.52
C ALA A 339 -29.70 -17.13 17.77
N LEU A 340 -28.44 -16.65 17.71
CA LEU A 340 -27.26 -17.48 17.97
C LEU A 340 -27.22 -17.97 19.42
N THR A 341 -27.48 -17.10 20.38
CA THR A 341 -27.50 -17.44 21.81
C THR A 341 -28.67 -18.32 22.23
N ALA A 342 -29.82 -18.18 21.55
CA ALA A 342 -30.93 -19.11 21.73
C ALA A 342 -30.58 -20.53 21.28
N ALA A 343 -29.63 -20.68 20.35
CA ALA A 343 -29.14 -21.97 19.88
C ALA A 343 -27.98 -22.51 20.74
N ASN A 344 -27.03 -21.64 21.13
CA ASN A 344 -25.98 -21.95 22.10
C ASN A 344 -25.76 -20.74 23.05
N PRO A 345 -26.22 -20.82 24.30
CA PRO A 345 -26.09 -19.72 25.25
C PRO A 345 -24.65 -19.22 25.50
N ALA A 346 -23.65 -20.10 25.32
CA ALA A 346 -22.23 -19.79 25.52
C ALA A 346 -21.55 -19.18 24.28
N ALA A 347 -22.29 -19.03 23.16
CA ALA A 347 -21.74 -18.69 21.86
C ALA A 347 -20.94 -17.39 21.84
N VAL A 348 -19.86 -17.34 21.07
CA VAL A 348 -19.13 -16.12 20.73
C VAL A 348 -19.25 -15.93 19.23
N TRP A 349 -19.80 -14.80 18.82
CA TRP A 349 -19.83 -14.40 17.42
C TRP A 349 -18.45 -13.86 17.03
N LEU A 350 -17.78 -14.52 16.09
CA LEU A 350 -16.56 -14.04 15.44
C LEU A 350 -16.91 -13.42 14.08
N MET A 351 -16.66 -12.13 13.90
CA MET A 351 -16.96 -11.42 12.64
C MET A 351 -15.71 -10.85 11.96
N GLN A 352 -15.73 -10.76 10.64
CA GLN A 352 -14.71 -10.07 9.86
C GLN A 352 -14.92 -8.54 9.91
N GLY A 353 -13.87 -7.81 10.26
CA GLY A 353 -13.86 -6.34 10.20
C GLY A 353 -13.69 -5.76 8.78
N TRP A 354 -13.66 -6.60 7.74
CA TRP A 354 -13.40 -6.19 6.35
C TRP A 354 -14.41 -5.15 5.83
N LEU A 355 -15.68 -5.29 6.19
CA LEU A 355 -16.73 -4.35 5.78
C LEU A 355 -16.42 -2.89 6.16
N PHE A 356 -15.75 -2.66 7.30
CA PHE A 356 -15.33 -1.32 7.75
C PHE A 356 -14.22 -0.74 6.86
N PHE A 357 -13.35 -1.59 6.31
CA PHE A 357 -12.31 -1.19 5.35
C PHE A 357 -12.89 -1.01 3.93
N ASN A 358 -13.73 -1.94 3.47
CA ASN A 358 -14.21 -2.00 2.10
C ASN A 358 -15.16 -0.84 1.75
N SER A 359 -16.01 -0.43 2.69
CA SER A 359 -17.01 0.62 2.45
C SER A 359 -16.92 1.72 3.51
N PRO A 360 -15.79 2.46 3.59
CA PRO A 360 -15.53 3.41 4.67
C PRO A 360 -16.45 4.64 4.63
N GLY A 361 -16.98 4.98 3.46
CA GLY A 361 -18.00 6.04 3.33
C GLY A 361 -19.37 5.64 3.90
N PHE A 362 -19.68 4.34 3.91
CA PHE A 362 -20.88 3.82 4.57
C PHE A 362 -20.62 3.58 6.06
N TRP A 363 -19.58 2.84 6.40
CA TRP A 363 -19.23 2.44 7.77
C TRP A 363 -18.51 3.54 8.55
N VAL A 364 -19.19 4.68 8.73
CA VAL A 364 -18.76 5.74 9.64
C VAL A 364 -18.89 5.30 11.10
N ALA A 365 -18.16 5.97 12.00
CA ALA A 365 -18.08 5.59 13.42
C ALA A 365 -19.44 5.32 14.07
N SER A 366 -20.46 6.15 13.84
CA SER A 366 -21.80 5.97 14.43
C SER A 366 -22.50 4.68 13.98
N ARG A 367 -22.35 4.29 12.71
CA ARG A 367 -22.89 3.02 12.19
C ARG A 367 -22.12 1.81 12.67
N VAL A 368 -20.79 1.93 12.81
CA VAL A 368 -19.96 0.88 13.43
C VAL A 368 -20.39 0.67 14.88
N ASP A 369 -20.54 1.75 15.65
CA ASP A 369 -21.00 1.71 17.04
C ASP A 369 -22.44 1.19 17.16
N ALA A 370 -23.31 1.51 16.20
CA ALA A 370 -24.67 1.00 16.17
C ALA A 370 -24.73 -0.52 15.94
N TYR A 371 -24.01 -0.99 14.91
CA TYR A 371 -23.97 -2.40 14.55
C TYR A 371 -23.28 -3.24 15.63
N LEU A 372 -22.06 -2.86 16.04
CA LEU A 372 -21.35 -3.57 17.11
C LEU A 372 -22.05 -3.43 18.47
N GLY A 373 -22.70 -2.29 18.73
CA GLY A 373 -23.44 -2.01 19.95
C GLY A 373 -24.76 -2.77 20.11
N GLY A 374 -25.27 -3.40 19.04
CA GLY A 374 -26.50 -4.21 19.12
C GLY A 374 -26.35 -5.49 19.94
N VAL A 375 -25.13 -6.05 20.01
CA VAL A 375 -24.81 -7.23 20.83
C VAL A 375 -24.68 -6.82 22.31
N PRO A 376 -25.58 -7.21 23.22
CA PRO A 376 -25.59 -6.67 24.59
C PRO A 376 -24.35 -7.05 25.41
N ASP A 377 -23.89 -8.30 25.27
CA ASP A 377 -22.71 -8.78 25.98
C ASP A 377 -21.42 -8.32 25.26
N ARG A 378 -20.56 -7.59 25.98
CA ARG A 378 -19.26 -7.13 25.48
C ARG A 378 -18.42 -8.27 24.92
N ASN A 379 -18.45 -9.44 25.55
CA ASN A 379 -17.64 -10.60 25.20
C ASN A 379 -18.36 -11.58 24.26
N GLY A 380 -19.61 -11.30 23.91
CA GLY A 380 -20.40 -12.10 22.97
C GLY A 380 -19.98 -11.92 21.51
N LEU A 381 -19.17 -10.90 21.19
CA LEU A 381 -18.71 -10.56 19.84
C LEU A 381 -17.20 -10.30 19.85
N VAL A 382 -16.48 -10.93 18.92
CA VAL A 382 -15.05 -10.71 18.66
C VAL A 382 -14.88 -10.29 17.20
N VAL A 383 -14.11 -9.22 16.96
CA VAL A 383 -13.84 -8.69 15.62
C VAL A 383 -12.45 -9.10 15.13
N LEU A 384 -12.35 -9.62 13.91
CA LEU A 384 -11.09 -9.83 13.22
C LEU A 384 -10.71 -8.54 12.47
N ASP A 385 -9.68 -7.81 12.92
CA ASP A 385 -9.13 -6.68 12.16
C ASP A 385 -8.30 -7.22 11.00
N LEU A 386 -8.98 -7.52 9.90
CA LEU A 386 -8.54 -8.48 8.90
C LEU A 386 -7.27 -8.08 8.16
N PHE A 387 -6.98 -6.76 8.05
CA PHE A 387 -5.89 -6.18 7.26
C PHE A 387 -5.03 -5.19 8.07
N ALA A 388 -4.74 -5.55 9.32
CA ALA A 388 -4.20 -4.62 10.31
C ALA A 388 -2.73 -4.23 10.09
N GLU A 389 -1.98 -4.97 9.28
CA GLU A 389 -0.58 -4.66 8.93
C GLU A 389 -0.43 -3.49 7.96
N SER A 390 -1.50 -3.19 7.22
CA SER A 390 -1.53 -2.15 6.17
C SER A 390 -2.62 -1.11 6.39
N ALA A 391 -3.81 -1.53 6.83
CA ALA A 391 -4.96 -0.67 7.04
C ALA A 391 -5.73 -1.06 8.31
N PRO A 392 -5.15 -0.83 9.52
CA PRO A 392 -5.81 -1.16 10.78
C PRO A 392 -7.13 -0.40 10.95
N GLN A 393 -8.21 -1.13 11.23
CA GLN A 393 -9.51 -0.52 11.51
C GLN A 393 -9.71 -0.22 12.99
N TRP A 394 -8.97 -0.88 13.89
CA TRP A 394 -9.06 -0.62 15.33
C TRP A 394 -8.78 0.85 15.69
N GLU A 395 -7.88 1.52 14.97
CA GLU A 395 -7.55 2.95 15.19
C GLU A 395 -8.71 3.88 14.81
N LYS A 396 -9.45 3.53 13.75
CA LYS A 396 -10.55 4.36 13.22
C LYS A 396 -11.86 4.16 13.95
N THR A 397 -12.04 3.00 14.58
CA THR A 397 -13.29 2.56 15.21
C THR A 397 -13.24 2.65 16.74
N GLY A 398 -12.24 3.31 17.30
CA GLY A 398 -12.06 3.41 18.75
C GLY A 398 -11.91 2.04 19.43
N SER A 399 -11.10 1.16 18.83
CA SER A 399 -10.97 -0.25 19.21
C SER A 399 -12.31 -1.01 19.13
N PHE A 400 -12.99 -0.89 17.98
CA PHE A 400 -14.24 -1.58 17.65
C PHE A 400 -15.35 -1.38 18.69
N ALA A 401 -15.68 -0.14 19.01
CA ALA A 401 -16.70 0.20 20.02
C ALA A 401 -16.47 -0.50 21.37
N GLY A 402 -15.21 -0.74 21.74
CA GLY A 402 -14.83 -1.42 22.97
C GLY A 402 -14.88 -2.96 22.93
N ARG A 403 -15.22 -3.59 21.79
CA ARG A 403 -15.30 -5.05 21.65
C ARG A 403 -13.91 -5.70 21.67
N PRO A 404 -13.77 -6.95 22.17
CA PRO A 404 -12.56 -7.73 21.98
C PRO A 404 -12.27 -7.97 20.50
N TRP A 405 -11.00 -8.01 20.12
CA TRP A 405 -10.61 -8.12 18.72
C TRP A 405 -9.25 -8.81 18.53
N VAL A 406 -8.99 -9.29 17.31
CA VAL A 406 -7.74 -9.96 16.91
C VAL A 406 -7.07 -9.12 15.83
N TRP A 407 -5.77 -8.87 15.98
CA TRP A 407 -4.95 -8.21 14.96
C TRP A 407 -4.57 -9.23 13.89
N CYS A 408 -5.09 -9.10 12.68
CA CYS A 408 -4.82 -10.07 11.62
C CYS A 408 -3.92 -9.47 10.53
N MET A 409 -3.08 -10.33 9.96
CA MET A 409 -2.29 -10.02 8.77
C MET A 409 -2.91 -10.69 7.55
N LEU A 410 -3.40 -9.87 6.63
CA LEU A 410 -4.00 -10.33 5.38
C LEU A 410 -2.92 -10.70 4.36
N HIS A 411 -1.91 -9.85 4.17
CA HIS A 411 -0.73 -10.04 3.31
C HIS A 411 -1.00 -10.22 1.80
N SER A 412 -1.77 -11.23 1.40
CA SER A 412 -2.02 -11.63 0.02
C SER A 412 -3.51 -11.70 -0.31
N PHE A 413 -3.87 -11.12 -1.46
CA PHE A 413 -5.18 -11.16 -2.08
C PHE A 413 -5.17 -12.11 -3.27
N GLY A 414 -6.23 -12.89 -3.45
CA GLY A 414 -6.37 -13.88 -4.50
C GLY A 414 -5.27 -14.93 -4.50
N SER A 415 -4.44 -15.04 -3.44
CA SER A 415 -3.20 -15.85 -3.42
C SER A 415 -2.19 -15.47 -4.52
N ASN A 416 -2.11 -14.19 -4.85
CA ASN A 416 -1.14 -13.64 -5.78
C ASN A 416 0.31 -13.89 -5.32
N MET A 417 1.19 -14.19 -6.28
CA MET A 417 2.55 -14.68 -6.02
C MET A 417 3.61 -13.61 -6.32
N ASN A 418 4.08 -12.95 -5.27
CA ASN A 418 5.17 -11.97 -5.33
C ASN A 418 5.96 -12.00 -4.01
N LEU A 419 7.28 -11.78 -4.07
CA LEU A 419 8.11 -11.66 -2.87
C LEU A 419 7.76 -10.35 -2.15
N TYR A 420 7.04 -10.47 -1.05
CA TYR A 420 6.45 -9.33 -0.35
C TYR A 420 6.31 -9.59 1.14
N GLY A 421 6.47 -8.52 1.92
CA GLY A 421 6.15 -8.49 3.34
C GLY A 421 6.23 -7.07 3.87
N ARG A 422 5.65 -6.83 5.05
CA ARG A 422 5.81 -5.60 5.82
C ARG A 422 6.46 -5.91 7.17
N ALA A 423 7.63 -6.55 7.15
CA ALA A 423 8.28 -7.11 8.33
C ALA A 423 8.35 -6.13 9.52
N SER A 424 8.69 -4.85 9.29
CA SER A 424 8.72 -3.84 10.35
C SER A 424 7.34 -3.53 10.92
N ALA A 425 6.30 -3.46 10.08
CA ALA A 425 4.92 -3.26 10.53
C ALA A 425 4.41 -4.48 11.31
N VAL A 426 4.74 -5.69 10.86
CA VAL A 426 4.35 -6.95 11.51
C VAL A 426 4.93 -7.11 12.91
N VAL A 427 6.17 -6.68 13.15
CA VAL A 427 6.78 -6.78 14.50
C VAL A 427 6.39 -5.62 15.43
N SER A 428 6.04 -4.46 14.87
CA SER A 428 5.68 -3.28 15.69
C SER A 428 4.16 -3.14 15.92
N GLY A 429 3.35 -3.46 14.93
CA GLY A 429 1.88 -3.29 14.93
C GLY A 429 1.19 -3.95 16.12
N PRO A 430 1.33 -5.28 16.30
CA PRO A 430 0.74 -5.98 17.44
C PRO A 430 1.19 -5.41 18.81
N ALA A 431 2.46 -5.02 18.93
CA ALA A 431 2.99 -4.46 20.17
C ALA A 431 2.40 -3.07 20.49
N VAL A 432 2.23 -2.22 19.47
CA VAL A 432 1.59 -0.91 19.59
C VAL A 432 0.10 -1.06 19.89
N ALA A 433 -0.61 -1.90 19.14
CA ALA A 433 -2.02 -2.18 19.34
C ALA A 433 -2.32 -2.64 20.76
N ARG A 434 -1.55 -3.62 21.28
CA ARG A 434 -1.74 -4.14 22.65
C ARG A 434 -1.49 -3.09 23.75
N SER A 435 -0.60 -2.13 23.51
CA SER A 435 -0.27 -1.09 24.50
C SER A 435 -1.14 0.16 24.42
N SER A 436 -1.77 0.41 23.26
CA SER A 436 -2.48 1.66 22.98
C SER A 436 -4.00 1.50 22.84
N SER A 437 -4.50 0.27 22.65
CA SER A 437 -5.93 0.00 22.50
C SER A 437 -6.70 0.22 23.81
N SER A 438 -7.89 0.79 23.70
CA SER A 438 -8.84 0.95 24.83
C SER A 438 -9.63 -0.33 25.13
N ALA A 439 -9.71 -1.24 24.15
CA ALA A 439 -10.36 -2.54 24.24
C ALA A 439 -9.33 -3.69 24.26
N PRO A 440 -9.67 -4.87 24.82
CA PRO A 440 -8.74 -5.99 24.86
C PRO A 440 -8.45 -6.54 23.46
N MET A 441 -7.19 -6.44 23.04
CA MET A 441 -6.66 -7.17 21.89
C MET A 441 -6.39 -8.63 22.32
N LEU A 442 -7.23 -9.57 21.88
CA LEU A 442 -7.16 -10.98 22.27
C LEU A 442 -6.03 -11.75 21.60
N GLY A 443 -5.54 -11.30 20.46
CA GLY A 443 -4.68 -12.15 19.65
C GLY A 443 -4.03 -11.49 18.46
N VAL A 444 -3.11 -12.25 17.87
CA VAL A 444 -2.63 -12.05 16.51
C VAL A 444 -3.15 -13.17 15.62
N GLY A 445 -3.28 -12.93 14.32
CA GLY A 445 -3.73 -13.98 13.42
C GLY A 445 -3.30 -13.81 11.97
N LEU A 446 -3.38 -14.91 11.23
CA LEU A 446 -3.18 -14.94 9.79
C LEU A 446 -4.54 -14.99 9.09
N SER A 447 -4.76 -14.10 8.13
CA SER A 447 -5.98 -14.01 7.33
C SER A 447 -5.72 -13.95 5.81
N PRO A 448 -4.67 -14.58 5.24
CA PRO A 448 -4.43 -14.47 3.81
C PRO A 448 -5.54 -15.09 2.98
N GLU A 449 -5.94 -14.42 1.89
CA GLU A 449 -6.93 -14.99 0.98
C GLU A 449 -6.44 -16.31 0.37
N GLY A 450 -5.12 -16.48 0.24
CA GLY A 450 -4.54 -17.80 0.13
C GLY A 450 -3.02 -17.80 0.20
N TYR A 451 -2.47 -18.99 0.28
CA TYR A 451 -1.07 -19.19 0.65
C TYR A 451 -0.17 -19.34 -0.57
N GLY A 452 0.02 -18.24 -1.29
CA GLY A 452 0.84 -18.16 -2.51
C GLY A 452 2.36 -18.07 -2.30
N GLY A 453 2.88 -18.43 -1.12
CA GLY A 453 4.30 -18.31 -0.74
C GLY A 453 4.54 -17.36 0.44
N ASN A 454 5.76 -16.82 0.57
CA ASN A 454 6.17 -15.87 1.63
C ASN A 454 6.06 -16.40 3.08
N GLU A 455 6.22 -17.71 3.28
CA GLU A 455 6.07 -18.39 4.58
C GLU A 455 6.80 -17.70 5.74
N VAL A 456 7.98 -17.12 5.45
CA VAL A 456 8.79 -16.38 6.42
C VAL A 456 8.05 -15.24 7.11
N ILE A 457 7.10 -14.58 6.43
CA ILE A 457 6.32 -13.49 7.00
C ILE A 457 5.21 -14.00 7.92
N TYR A 458 4.61 -15.16 7.60
CA TYR A 458 3.64 -15.82 8.48
C TYR A 458 4.30 -16.27 9.78
N ASP A 459 5.46 -16.91 9.68
CA ASP A 459 6.27 -17.32 10.83
C ASP A 459 6.67 -16.12 11.70
N LEU A 460 7.05 -15.00 11.08
CA LEU A 460 7.41 -13.77 11.79
C LEU A 460 6.28 -13.24 12.66
N LEU A 461 5.04 -13.22 12.15
CA LEU A 461 3.88 -12.77 12.93
C LEU A 461 3.56 -13.73 14.08
N LEU A 462 3.51 -15.04 13.79
CA LEU A 462 3.16 -16.04 14.81
C LEU A 462 4.19 -16.08 15.94
N ASP A 463 5.47 -15.83 15.66
CA ASP A 463 6.49 -15.69 16.69
C ASP A 463 6.28 -14.45 17.60
N GLN A 464 5.59 -13.39 17.12
CA GLN A 464 5.24 -12.23 17.96
C GLN A 464 4.23 -12.57 19.05
N ALA A 465 3.48 -13.66 18.91
CA ALA A 465 2.59 -14.15 19.95
C ALA A 465 3.36 -14.71 21.17
N TRP A 466 4.63 -15.07 21.01
CA TRP A 466 5.45 -15.72 22.04
C TRP A 466 6.65 -14.87 22.47
N SER A 467 7.13 -13.96 21.62
CA SER A 467 8.28 -13.10 21.91
C SER A 467 8.22 -11.80 21.13
N THR A 468 8.52 -10.68 21.78
CA THR A 468 8.53 -9.37 21.11
C THR A 468 9.84 -9.15 20.37
N THR A 469 9.80 -9.16 19.04
CA THR A 469 10.94 -8.80 18.18
C THR A 469 10.91 -7.30 17.90
N LYS A 470 12.04 -6.61 18.09
CA LYS A 470 12.15 -5.19 17.70
C LYS A 470 12.55 -5.07 16.23
N PRO A 471 12.17 -4.00 15.51
CA PRO A 471 12.61 -3.78 14.12
C PRO A 471 14.12 -3.86 13.93
N SER A 472 14.91 -3.41 14.92
CA SER A 472 16.39 -3.51 14.88
C SER A 472 16.93 -4.94 14.92
N GLN A 473 16.12 -5.91 15.34
CA GLN A 473 16.49 -7.33 15.46
C GLN A 473 16.07 -8.16 14.23
N LEU A 474 15.32 -7.58 13.28
CA LEU A 474 14.86 -8.29 12.08
C LEU A 474 16.00 -8.99 11.31
N PRO A 475 17.17 -8.37 11.05
CA PRO A 475 18.25 -9.06 10.33
C PRO A 475 18.74 -10.33 11.05
N ALA A 476 18.75 -10.33 12.39
CA ALA A 476 19.14 -11.49 13.18
C ALA A 476 18.04 -12.56 13.15
N TRP A 477 16.77 -12.16 13.24
CA TRP A 477 15.63 -13.06 13.15
C TRP A 477 15.59 -13.80 11.80
N PHE A 478 15.73 -13.09 10.67
CA PHE A 478 15.80 -13.71 9.34
C PHE A 478 17.01 -14.64 9.17
N SER A 479 18.14 -14.32 9.82
CA SER A 479 19.33 -15.20 9.80
C SER A 479 19.02 -16.52 10.52
N ARG A 480 18.44 -16.44 11.72
CA ARG A 480 18.05 -17.61 12.52
C ARG A 480 16.97 -18.45 11.82
N TRP A 481 16.00 -17.81 11.18
CA TRP A 481 14.97 -18.52 10.42
C TRP A 481 15.58 -19.31 9.26
N ALA A 482 16.55 -18.72 8.52
CA ALA A 482 17.27 -19.42 7.47
C ALA A 482 18.15 -20.57 8.00
N GLU A 483 18.76 -20.40 9.18
CA GLU A 483 19.53 -21.46 9.86
C GLU A 483 18.65 -22.69 10.14
N LEU A 484 17.45 -22.49 10.69
CA LEU A 484 16.51 -23.59 10.92
C LEU A 484 15.98 -24.17 9.60
N ARG A 485 15.69 -23.32 8.61
CA ARG A 485 15.15 -23.74 7.32
C ARG A 485 16.08 -24.61 6.49
N TYR A 486 17.39 -24.39 6.59
CA TYR A 486 18.40 -25.16 5.87
C TYR A 486 19.19 -26.09 6.78
N ALA A 487 18.64 -26.45 7.94
CA ALA A 487 19.24 -27.39 8.89
C ALA A 487 20.70 -27.06 9.26
N GLY A 488 21.00 -25.77 9.42
CA GLY A 488 22.32 -25.24 9.76
C GLY A 488 23.30 -25.11 8.57
N LEU A 489 22.91 -25.51 7.35
CA LEU A 489 23.73 -25.39 6.14
C LEU A 489 23.74 -23.96 5.57
N VAL A 490 24.09 -22.96 6.39
CA VAL A 490 24.00 -21.55 5.99
C VAL A 490 25.40 -20.95 5.89
N PRO A 491 26.07 -21.01 4.72
CA PRO A 491 27.33 -20.32 4.53
C PRO A 491 27.13 -18.80 4.54
N ALA A 492 28.20 -18.03 4.76
CA ALA A 492 28.12 -16.58 4.92
C ALA A 492 27.39 -15.83 3.78
N PRO A 493 27.54 -16.23 2.49
CA PRO A 493 26.76 -15.62 1.41
C PRO A 493 25.25 -15.81 1.58
N LEU A 494 24.80 -16.98 2.05
CA LEU A 494 23.38 -17.28 2.26
C LEU A 494 22.80 -16.49 3.43
N THR A 495 23.54 -16.36 4.53
CA THR A 495 23.17 -15.47 5.64
C THR A 495 23.02 -14.03 5.15
N GLN A 496 23.95 -13.55 4.31
CA GLN A 496 23.87 -12.21 3.73
C GLN A 496 22.67 -12.06 2.79
N ALA A 497 22.33 -13.09 2.00
CA ALA A 497 21.17 -13.10 1.12
C ALA A 497 19.86 -12.92 1.92
N TRP A 498 19.67 -13.68 2.99
CA TRP A 498 18.49 -13.60 3.84
C TRP A 498 18.37 -12.28 4.63
N ARG A 499 19.50 -11.71 5.07
CA ARG A 499 19.50 -10.35 5.65
C ARG A 499 19.05 -9.29 4.64
N LEU A 500 19.47 -9.40 3.38
CA LEU A 500 19.03 -8.48 2.32
C LEU A 500 17.56 -8.68 1.94
N LEU A 501 17.10 -9.94 1.88
CA LEU A 501 15.69 -10.25 1.70
C LEU A 501 14.84 -9.60 2.79
N GLY A 502 15.19 -9.83 4.06
CA GLY A 502 14.48 -9.27 5.21
C GLY A 502 14.48 -7.74 5.27
N ALA A 503 15.58 -7.08 4.90
CA ALA A 503 15.73 -5.64 5.03
C ALA A 503 15.12 -4.81 3.87
N ASP A 504 15.03 -5.40 2.65
CA ASP A 504 14.56 -4.68 1.47
C ASP A 504 13.31 -5.34 0.84
N VAL A 505 13.32 -6.66 0.60
CA VAL A 505 12.27 -7.35 -0.19
C VAL A 505 11.05 -7.70 0.67
N TYR A 506 11.27 -8.14 1.91
CA TYR A 506 10.22 -8.51 2.86
C TYR A 506 9.83 -7.36 3.82
N ASP A 507 10.34 -6.15 3.60
CA ASP A 507 10.04 -4.95 4.41
C ASP A 507 9.58 -3.78 3.53
N CYS A 508 8.40 -3.92 2.93
CA CYS A 508 7.73 -2.81 2.25
C CYS A 508 7.29 -1.75 3.26
N ARG A 509 7.77 -0.52 3.06
CA ARG A 509 7.43 0.66 3.88
C ARG A 509 6.53 1.66 3.17
N ASP A 510 6.30 1.46 1.87
CA ASP A 510 5.40 2.30 1.09
C ASP A 510 3.95 1.92 1.41
N GLY A 511 3.16 2.87 1.92
CA GLY A 511 1.74 2.66 2.23
C GLY A 511 0.87 2.47 0.99
N ARG A 512 1.35 2.88 -0.19
CA ARG A 512 0.63 2.69 -1.47
C ARG A 512 0.72 1.26 -2.00
N ILE A 513 1.57 0.41 -1.39
CA ILE A 513 1.74 -0.99 -1.76
C ILE A 513 1.35 -1.84 -0.54
N PRO A 514 0.04 -1.96 -0.28
CA PRO A 514 -0.46 -2.53 0.96
C PRO A 514 -0.45 -4.06 1.00
N SER A 515 -0.22 -4.74 -0.13
CA SER A 515 -0.27 -6.20 -0.23
C SER A 515 0.69 -6.77 -1.27
N ALA A 516 0.79 -8.10 -1.31
CA ALA A 516 1.52 -8.83 -2.35
C ALA A 516 0.93 -8.52 -3.74
N GLY A 517 1.80 -8.09 -4.65
CA GLY A 517 1.41 -7.74 -6.01
C GLY A 517 1.41 -8.93 -6.98
N VAL A 518 1.35 -8.60 -8.27
CA VAL A 518 1.47 -9.57 -9.39
C VAL A 518 2.56 -9.13 -10.37
N GLY A 519 3.10 -10.08 -11.12
CA GLY A 519 3.95 -9.79 -12.28
C GLY A 519 3.11 -9.26 -13.44
N VAL A 520 3.63 -8.29 -14.20
CA VAL A 520 2.94 -7.75 -15.38
C VAL A 520 2.56 -8.84 -16.38
N TYR A 521 3.38 -9.89 -16.52
CA TYR A 521 3.09 -10.99 -17.43
C TYR A 521 1.83 -11.79 -17.08
N GLN A 522 1.38 -11.73 -15.82
CA GLN A 522 0.20 -12.44 -15.35
C GLN A 522 -1.10 -11.71 -15.69
N LEU A 523 -1.01 -10.45 -16.11
CA LEU A 523 -2.15 -9.61 -16.45
C LEU A 523 -2.45 -9.71 -17.95
N SER A 524 -3.74 -9.61 -18.30
CA SER A 524 -4.18 -9.49 -19.69
C SER A 524 -3.45 -8.32 -20.41
N PRO A 525 -2.76 -8.57 -21.54
CA PRO A 525 -1.94 -7.57 -22.22
C PRO A 525 -2.73 -6.32 -22.66
N ARG A 526 -2.11 -5.15 -22.52
CA ARG A 526 -2.66 -3.84 -22.90
C ARG A 526 -1.52 -2.93 -23.33
N LEU A 527 -1.80 -1.86 -24.07
CA LEU A 527 -0.80 -0.85 -24.41
C LEU A 527 -0.46 0.08 -23.23
N SER A 528 -1.33 0.18 -22.23
CA SER A 528 -1.15 1.11 -21.10
C SER A 528 -1.71 0.54 -19.80
N GLY A 529 -1.37 1.18 -18.69
CA GLY A 529 -2.00 0.92 -17.40
C GLY A 529 -1.61 -0.40 -16.72
N LEU A 530 -0.66 -1.19 -17.23
CA LEU A 530 -0.22 -2.44 -16.59
C LEU A 530 0.95 -2.29 -15.60
N ALA A 531 1.88 -1.37 -15.87
CA ALA A 531 3.08 -1.18 -15.05
C ALA A 531 2.87 -0.10 -13.97
N ASN A 532 3.57 -0.24 -12.84
CA ASN A 532 3.56 0.69 -11.72
C ASN A 532 2.18 0.89 -11.04
N ARG A 533 1.30 -0.11 -11.06
CA ARG A 533 0.04 -0.09 -10.31
C ARG A 533 0.31 -0.10 -8.81
N THR A 534 -0.43 0.72 -8.07
CA THR A 534 -0.47 0.77 -6.59
C THR A 534 -1.88 0.43 -6.09
N GLY A 535 -2.08 0.33 -4.77
CA GLY A 535 -3.34 -0.10 -4.17
C GLY A 535 -3.40 -1.60 -3.93
N HIS A 536 -4.56 -2.10 -3.48
CA HIS A 536 -4.80 -3.52 -3.25
C HIS A 536 -5.52 -4.18 -4.43
N TRP A 537 -6.48 -3.48 -5.06
CA TRP A 537 -7.17 -3.88 -6.29
C TRP A 537 -7.36 -2.67 -7.23
N PRO A 538 -7.06 -2.79 -8.55
CA PRO A 538 -6.34 -3.87 -9.22
C PRO A 538 -4.98 -4.17 -8.57
N ALA A 539 -4.55 -5.43 -8.62
CA ALA A 539 -3.34 -5.88 -7.91
C ALA A 539 -2.11 -5.02 -8.27
N PRO A 540 -1.27 -4.65 -7.27
CA PRO A 540 -0.13 -3.77 -7.52
C PRO A 540 0.94 -4.48 -8.36
N THR A 541 1.56 -3.72 -9.27
CA THR A 541 2.66 -4.20 -10.15
C THR A 541 3.95 -3.41 -9.95
N VAL A 542 3.91 -2.37 -9.12
CA VAL A 542 5.09 -1.60 -8.74
C VAL A 542 6.01 -2.42 -7.83
N LEU A 543 7.32 -2.26 -8.00
CA LEU A 543 8.33 -2.87 -7.13
C LEU A 543 8.69 -1.90 -5.99
N HIS A 544 8.50 -2.30 -4.74
CA HIS A 544 8.88 -1.50 -3.57
C HIS A 544 10.38 -1.50 -3.28
N TYR A 545 11.14 -2.41 -3.88
CA TYR A 545 12.58 -2.52 -3.74
C TYR A 545 13.31 -2.32 -5.07
N ARG A 546 14.59 -1.94 -4.98
CA ARG A 546 15.43 -1.77 -6.19
C ARG A 546 15.71 -3.14 -6.83
N PRO A 547 15.47 -3.35 -8.15
CA PRO A 547 15.72 -4.64 -8.81
C PRO A 547 17.16 -5.17 -8.68
N ARG A 548 18.15 -4.27 -8.53
CA ARG A 548 19.55 -4.64 -8.29
C ARG A 548 19.77 -5.39 -6.96
N ARG A 549 18.91 -5.18 -5.95
CA ARG A 549 18.96 -5.88 -4.65
C ARG A 549 18.68 -7.37 -4.82
N LEU A 550 17.56 -7.71 -5.47
CA LEU A 550 17.19 -9.11 -5.70
C LEU A 550 18.21 -9.84 -6.57
N ARG A 551 18.79 -9.16 -7.56
CA ARG A 551 19.91 -9.73 -8.35
C ARG A 551 21.13 -10.06 -7.50
N ARG A 552 21.44 -9.23 -6.49
CA ARG A 552 22.51 -9.50 -5.53
C ARG A 552 22.17 -10.68 -4.62
N VAL A 553 20.93 -10.76 -4.13
CA VAL A 553 20.43 -11.92 -3.34
C VAL A 553 20.61 -13.21 -4.14
N TRP A 554 20.13 -13.24 -5.39
CA TRP A 554 20.28 -14.40 -6.27
C TRP A 554 21.74 -14.81 -6.45
N ARG A 555 22.65 -13.87 -6.74
CA ARG A 555 24.10 -14.17 -6.84
C ARG A 555 24.70 -14.74 -5.56
N LEU A 556 24.25 -14.25 -4.40
CA LEU A 556 24.70 -14.75 -3.11
C LEU A 556 24.19 -16.17 -2.84
N MET A 557 22.95 -16.49 -3.24
CA MET A 557 22.42 -17.85 -3.14
C MET A 557 23.15 -18.82 -4.08
N VAL A 558 23.48 -18.39 -5.30
CA VAL A 558 24.32 -19.19 -6.22
C VAL A 558 25.72 -19.40 -5.64
N ALA A 559 26.35 -18.35 -5.10
CA ALA A 559 27.66 -18.46 -4.47
C ALA A 559 27.63 -19.40 -3.26
N ALA A 560 26.59 -19.34 -2.44
CA ALA A 560 26.37 -20.27 -1.33
C ALA A 560 26.26 -21.72 -1.80
N ALA A 561 25.51 -21.97 -2.87
CA ALA A 561 25.35 -23.30 -3.44
C ALA A 561 26.65 -23.82 -4.10
N ALA A 562 27.48 -22.93 -4.65
CA ALA A 562 28.81 -23.27 -5.15
C ALA A 562 29.78 -23.62 -4.00
N GLU A 563 29.72 -22.88 -2.88
CA GLU A 563 30.52 -23.14 -1.68
C GLU A 563 30.09 -24.45 -0.98
N LYS A 564 28.78 -24.69 -0.89
CA LYS A 564 28.19 -25.88 -0.28
C LYS A 564 27.17 -26.54 -1.21
N PRO A 565 27.61 -27.46 -2.10
CA PRO A 565 26.73 -28.15 -3.05
C PRO A 565 25.60 -28.97 -2.40
N SER A 566 25.76 -29.39 -1.13
CA SER A 566 24.72 -30.08 -0.36
C SER A 566 23.47 -29.23 -0.10
N LEU A 567 23.51 -27.92 -0.33
CA LEU A 567 22.30 -27.08 -0.32
C LEU A 567 21.25 -27.55 -1.33
N TRP A 568 21.66 -28.09 -2.48
CA TRP A 568 20.73 -28.57 -3.50
C TRP A 568 19.97 -29.85 -3.09
N THR A 569 20.45 -30.57 -2.09
CA THR A 569 19.71 -31.72 -1.55
C THR A 569 18.59 -31.28 -0.60
N GLN A 570 18.59 -30.01 -0.18
CA GLN A 570 17.56 -29.44 0.70
C GLN A 570 16.33 -28.98 -0.10
N PRO A 571 15.13 -29.56 0.13
CA PRO A 571 13.91 -29.14 -0.55
C PRO A 571 13.58 -27.66 -0.31
N THR A 572 13.80 -27.17 0.92
CA THR A 572 13.59 -25.78 1.32
C THR A 572 14.46 -24.81 0.50
N PHE A 573 15.75 -25.12 0.30
CA PHE A 573 16.64 -24.28 -0.51
C PHE A 573 16.25 -24.28 -1.98
N ARG A 574 15.85 -25.44 -2.53
CA ARG A 574 15.36 -25.54 -3.91
C ARG A 574 14.13 -24.66 -4.14
N LEU A 575 13.14 -24.73 -3.25
CA LEU A 575 11.94 -23.89 -3.31
C LEU A 575 12.30 -22.39 -3.29
N ASP A 576 13.12 -21.97 -2.33
CA ASP A 576 13.48 -20.56 -2.17
C ASP A 576 14.30 -20.04 -3.37
N MET A 577 15.18 -20.88 -3.93
CA MET A 577 15.95 -20.54 -5.13
C MET A 577 15.06 -20.41 -6.37
N VAL A 578 14.05 -21.28 -6.52
CA VAL A 578 13.03 -21.17 -7.57
C VAL A 578 12.22 -19.88 -7.41
N ASP A 579 11.77 -19.55 -6.19
CA ASP A 579 10.94 -18.36 -5.94
C ASP A 579 11.72 -17.05 -6.16
N VAL A 580 12.97 -16.96 -5.71
CA VAL A 580 13.85 -15.80 -5.98
C VAL A 580 14.12 -15.65 -7.48
N THR A 581 14.34 -16.76 -8.19
CA THR A 581 14.57 -16.74 -9.65
C THR A 581 13.31 -16.33 -10.40
N ARG A 582 12.15 -16.90 -10.05
CA ARG A 582 10.82 -16.51 -10.57
C ARG A 582 10.60 -15.00 -10.42
N GLN A 583 10.85 -14.46 -9.23
CA GLN A 583 10.69 -13.03 -8.98
C GLN A 583 11.65 -12.18 -9.81
N LEU A 584 12.89 -12.63 -10.02
CA LEU A 584 13.86 -11.93 -10.87
C LEU A 584 13.40 -11.86 -12.32
N LEU A 585 12.86 -12.95 -12.86
CA LEU A 585 12.30 -13.01 -14.21
C LEU A 585 11.04 -12.13 -14.33
N SER A 586 10.14 -12.18 -13.34
CA SER A 586 8.96 -11.30 -13.26
C SER A 586 9.34 -9.81 -13.29
N ASN A 587 10.34 -9.42 -12.50
CA ASN A 587 10.86 -8.05 -12.48
C ASN A 587 11.44 -7.64 -13.84
N ALA A 588 12.11 -8.57 -14.53
CA ALA A 588 12.72 -8.31 -15.83
C ALA A 588 11.71 -8.25 -16.98
N PHE A 589 10.54 -8.88 -16.83
CA PHE A 589 9.44 -8.82 -17.80
C PHE A 589 8.88 -7.39 -17.92
N THR A 590 8.65 -6.72 -16.79
CA THR A 590 8.08 -5.36 -16.76
C THR A 590 8.88 -4.38 -17.62
N GLY A 591 10.22 -4.40 -17.51
CA GLY A 591 11.09 -3.53 -18.31
C GLY A 591 11.07 -3.86 -19.82
N ARG A 592 10.96 -5.15 -20.18
CA ARG A 592 10.84 -5.57 -21.59
C ARG A 592 9.51 -5.18 -22.21
N TYR A 593 8.43 -5.36 -21.45
CA TYR A 593 7.10 -4.91 -21.85
C TYR A 593 7.09 -3.39 -22.12
N GLN A 594 7.64 -2.59 -21.21
CA GLN A 594 7.74 -1.14 -21.40
C GLN A 594 8.58 -0.77 -22.63
N ALA A 595 9.69 -1.49 -22.88
CA ALA A 595 10.52 -1.27 -24.05
C ALA A 595 9.82 -1.68 -25.36
N LEU A 596 9.06 -2.77 -25.37
CA LEU A 596 8.24 -3.21 -26.50
C LEU A 596 7.17 -2.16 -26.85
N VAL A 597 6.40 -1.71 -25.85
CA VAL A 597 5.37 -0.68 -26.03
C VAL A 597 5.99 0.64 -26.49
N ALA A 598 7.15 1.02 -25.96
CA ALA A 598 7.85 2.24 -26.38
C ALA A 598 8.35 2.15 -27.84
N ALA A 599 8.86 1.00 -28.26
CA ALA A 599 9.27 0.77 -29.65
C ALA A 599 8.07 0.85 -30.61
N PHE A 600 6.91 0.31 -30.21
CA PHE A 600 5.67 0.43 -30.97
C PHE A 600 5.17 1.88 -31.09
N ARG A 601 5.30 2.69 -30.03
CA ARG A 601 4.76 4.07 -29.95
C ARG A 601 5.65 5.19 -30.52
N ARG A 602 6.78 4.85 -31.15
CA ARG A 602 7.87 5.81 -31.41
C ARG A 602 7.53 6.96 -32.37
N ASP A 603 6.45 6.89 -33.15
CA ASP A 603 5.94 8.02 -33.95
C ASP A 603 4.42 8.13 -33.93
N GLY A 604 3.92 9.37 -33.93
CA GLY A 604 2.50 9.72 -33.92
C GLY A 604 1.72 9.41 -35.21
N THR A 605 2.16 8.43 -36.01
CA THR A 605 1.55 8.02 -37.29
C THR A 605 0.61 6.81 -37.17
N VAL A 606 0.55 6.13 -36.02
CA VAL A 606 -0.44 5.07 -35.79
C VAL A 606 -1.79 5.71 -35.49
N THR A 607 -2.65 5.81 -36.50
CA THR A 607 -4.04 6.23 -36.33
C THR A 607 -4.78 5.16 -35.52
N MET A 608 -5.29 5.55 -34.36
CA MET A 608 -6.11 4.71 -33.50
C MET A 608 -7.55 4.78 -34.00
N GLU A 609 -7.98 3.82 -34.82
CA GLU A 609 -9.40 3.72 -35.19
C GLU A 609 -10.20 3.27 -33.97
N THR A 610 -10.93 4.21 -33.37
CA THR A 610 -11.81 3.92 -32.23
C THR A 610 -13.21 3.61 -32.78
N THR A 611 -13.48 2.36 -33.13
CA THR A 611 -14.87 1.90 -33.33
C THR A 611 -15.51 1.72 -31.95
N ILE A 612 -16.60 2.44 -31.70
CA ILE A 612 -17.34 2.43 -30.42
C ILE A 612 -18.41 1.33 -30.48
N PRO A 613 -18.33 0.23 -29.70
CA PRO A 613 -19.47 -0.63 -29.46
C PRO A 613 -20.34 -0.01 -28.35
N THR A 614 -21.62 0.18 -28.64
CA THR A 614 -22.64 0.67 -27.70
C THR A 614 -23.06 -0.44 -26.73
N SER A 615 -22.61 -0.35 -25.48
CA SER A 615 -23.30 -0.89 -24.28
C SER A 615 -22.79 -0.16 -23.02
N PRO A 616 -23.65 0.13 -22.03
CA PRO A 616 -23.36 1.12 -21.00
C PRO A 616 -22.53 0.49 -19.88
N ILE A 617 -21.22 0.78 -19.86
CA ILE A 617 -20.37 0.56 -18.69
C ILE A 617 -19.85 1.93 -18.25
N LEU A 618 -20.20 2.30 -17.02
CA LEU A 618 -19.76 3.48 -16.30
C LEU A 618 -18.26 3.38 -16.02
N LEU A 619 -17.45 3.91 -16.94
CA LEU A 619 -16.05 4.23 -16.72
C LEU A 619 -15.82 5.71 -17.04
N LEU A 620 -15.39 6.43 -16.01
CA LEU A 620 -14.91 7.82 -16.08
C LEU A 620 -13.82 7.93 -17.17
N ARG A 621 -14.15 8.58 -18.29
CA ARG A 621 -13.22 8.88 -19.39
C ARG A 621 -12.31 10.07 -19.05
N PRO A 622 -10.98 9.98 -19.26
CA PRO A 622 -10.16 11.15 -19.56
C PRO A 622 -10.17 11.43 -21.07
N ARG A 623 -10.47 12.66 -21.49
CA ARG A 623 -10.43 13.10 -22.90
C ARG A 623 -8.98 13.22 -23.39
N SER A 624 -8.75 12.75 -24.62
CA SER A 624 -7.56 12.93 -25.46
C SER A 624 -7.48 14.36 -26.02
N TYR A 625 -6.30 14.98 -25.97
CA TYR A 625 -5.98 16.21 -26.71
C TYR A 625 -5.07 15.86 -27.90
N SER A 626 -5.47 16.23 -29.11
CA SER A 626 -4.67 16.21 -30.34
C SER A 626 -3.92 17.54 -30.48
N TYR A 627 -2.62 17.51 -30.77
CA TYR A 627 -1.83 18.68 -31.13
C TYR A 627 -1.45 18.59 -32.61
N SER A 628 -1.88 19.56 -33.41
CA SER A 628 -1.37 19.80 -34.76
C SER A 628 -0.15 20.71 -34.68
N TYR A 629 0.97 20.32 -35.28
CA TYR A 629 2.12 21.20 -35.47
C TYR A 629 2.29 21.45 -36.97
N SER A 630 2.06 22.70 -37.38
CA SER A 630 2.46 23.23 -38.68
C SER A 630 3.71 24.06 -38.44
N ASP A 631 4.85 23.63 -38.98
CA ASP A 631 5.95 24.55 -39.27
C ASP A 631 6.47 24.23 -40.67
N SER A 632 6.20 25.19 -41.54
CA SER A 632 6.97 25.50 -42.74
C SER A 632 8.34 26.00 -42.31
N ASP A 633 9.41 25.42 -42.84
CA ASP A 633 10.48 26.22 -43.43
C ASP A 633 11.30 25.39 -44.40
N SER A 634 11.42 25.96 -45.59
CA SER A 634 12.20 25.51 -46.73
C SER A 634 13.69 25.63 -46.45
N ASP A 635 14.44 24.58 -46.77
CA ASP A 635 15.70 24.77 -47.47
C ASP A 635 15.97 23.59 -48.39
N SER A 636 16.31 23.96 -49.62
CA SER A 636 16.60 23.09 -50.75
C SER A 636 17.93 22.37 -50.56
N ASP A 637 17.93 21.05 -50.67
CA ASP A 637 19.00 20.34 -51.35
C ASP A 637 18.39 19.14 -52.09
N SER A 638 18.63 19.13 -53.38
CA SER A 638 18.26 18.07 -54.31
C SER A 638 19.10 16.83 -54.03
N ASP A 639 18.47 15.72 -53.69
CA ASP A 639 18.87 14.41 -54.21
C ASP A 639 17.72 13.40 -54.14
N SER A 640 17.65 12.63 -55.21
CA SER A 640 16.69 11.63 -55.67
C SER A 640 15.99 10.72 -54.65
N ASP A 641 14.68 10.54 -54.92
CA ASP A 641 13.79 9.42 -54.62
C ASP A 641 14.43 8.07 -54.23
N SER A 642 13.99 7.51 -53.08
CA SER A 642 13.63 6.10 -52.78
C SER A 642 14.04 5.61 -51.38
N ASP A 643 13.30 5.94 -50.32
CA ASP A 643 13.59 5.35 -48.99
C ASP A 643 12.41 5.21 -47.99
N SER A 644 11.13 5.41 -48.36
CA SER A 644 10.01 5.27 -47.41
C SER A 644 9.66 3.82 -47.02
N ASP A 645 10.10 2.82 -47.79
CA ASP A 645 9.83 1.40 -47.51
C ASP A 645 10.85 0.76 -46.55
N SER A 646 12.02 1.36 -46.34
CA SER A 646 13.07 0.81 -45.47
C SER A 646 12.76 0.99 -43.98
N ASP A 647 12.23 2.15 -43.59
CA ASP A 647 11.98 2.54 -42.18
C ASP A 647 10.79 1.80 -41.52
N SER A 648 9.73 1.49 -42.29
CA SER A 648 8.60 0.69 -41.80
C SER A 648 8.98 -0.78 -41.56
N SER A 649 9.88 -1.31 -42.40
CA SER A 649 10.39 -2.68 -42.30
C SER A 649 11.32 -2.86 -41.09
N ASP A 650 12.16 -1.86 -40.79
CA ASP A 650 13.09 -1.89 -39.65
C ASP A 650 12.35 -1.72 -38.31
N ARG A 651 11.27 -0.93 -38.26
CA ARG A 651 10.41 -0.81 -37.07
C ARG A 651 9.66 -2.10 -36.75
N SER A 652 9.01 -2.69 -37.75
CA SER A 652 8.28 -3.95 -37.58
C SER A 652 9.23 -5.05 -37.09
N ARG A 653 10.47 -5.05 -37.61
CA ARG A 653 11.55 -5.92 -37.14
C ARG A 653 11.96 -5.63 -35.68
N GLU A 654 12.15 -4.38 -35.27
CA GLU A 654 12.47 -4.04 -33.87
C GLU A 654 11.36 -4.51 -32.90
N VAL A 655 10.09 -4.28 -33.26
CA VAL A 655 8.93 -4.71 -32.46
C VAL A 655 8.86 -6.24 -32.39
N ALA A 656 9.10 -6.94 -33.50
CA ALA A 656 9.14 -8.40 -33.55
C ALA A 656 10.28 -8.97 -32.70
N GLU A 657 11.49 -8.41 -32.78
CA GLU A 657 12.65 -8.85 -31.99
C GLU A 657 12.44 -8.64 -30.49
N ARG A 658 11.89 -7.48 -30.08
CA ARG A 658 11.54 -7.20 -28.68
C ARG A 658 10.41 -8.08 -28.17
N GLY A 659 9.41 -8.34 -29.02
CA GLY A 659 8.30 -9.25 -28.73
C GLY A 659 8.79 -10.68 -28.51
N ALA A 660 9.66 -11.18 -29.40
CA ALA A 660 10.28 -12.50 -29.27
C ALA A 660 11.13 -12.63 -28.00
N ASP A 661 11.87 -11.58 -27.61
CA ASP A 661 12.63 -11.59 -26.34
C ASP A 661 11.71 -11.67 -25.10
N LEU A 662 10.57 -10.99 -25.14
CA LEU A 662 9.55 -11.04 -24.11
C LEU A 662 8.93 -12.44 -23.99
N LEU A 663 8.60 -13.08 -25.12
CA LEU A 663 8.04 -14.45 -25.13
C LEU A 663 9.06 -15.49 -24.65
N ARG A 664 10.34 -15.39 -25.08
CA ARG A 664 11.43 -16.26 -24.58
C ARG A 664 11.60 -16.17 -23.06
N LEU A 665 11.35 -15.01 -22.46
CA LEU A 665 11.40 -14.85 -21.01
C LEU A 665 10.30 -15.67 -20.31
N LEU A 666 9.11 -15.78 -20.91
CA LEU A 666 8.02 -16.61 -20.39
C LEU A 666 8.31 -18.09 -20.50
N ASP A 667 8.96 -18.52 -21.59
CA ASP A 667 9.43 -19.90 -21.74
C ASP A 667 10.45 -20.26 -20.65
N GLY A 668 11.41 -19.37 -20.37
CA GLY A 668 12.36 -19.54 -19.27
C GLY A 668 11.70 -19.54 -17.89
N LEU A 669 10.66 -18.71 -17.70
CA LEU A 669 9.89 -18.67 -16.46
C LEU A 669 9.11 -19.97 -16.22
N ASP A 670 8.43 -20.51 -17.24
CA ASP A 670 7.73 -21.81 -17.17
C ASP A 670 8.71 -22.93 -16.81
N ALA A 671 9.91 -22.93 -17.41
CA ALA A 671 10.95 -23.91 -17.12
C ALA A 671 11.42 -23.84 -15.65
N VAL A 672 11.66 -22.65 -15.10
CA VAL A 672 12.06 -22.46 -13.69
C VAL A 672 10.95 -22.95 -12.75
N LEU A 673 9.70 -22.55 -13.02
CA LEU A 673 8.55 -22.95 -12.22
C LEU A 673 8.30 -24.47 -12.27
N SER A 674 8.63 -25.12 -13.39
CA SER A 674 8.41 -26.56 -13.58
C SER A 674 9.22 -27.43 -12.63
N VAL A 675 10.26 -26.89 -11.99
CA VAL A 675 11.16 -27.62 -11.09
C VAL A 675 10.47 -28.01 -9.78
N GLU A 676 9.54 -27.18 -9.33
CA GLU A 676 8.91 -27.30 -8.02
C GLU A 676 7.45 -27.75 -8.17
N PRO A 677 7.06 -28.95 -7.69
CA PRO A 677 5.68 -29.43 -7.76
C PRO A 677 4.63 -28.46 -7.25
N ALA A 678 4.92 -27.68 -6.20
CA ALA A 678 4.00 -26.69 -5.65
C ALA A 678 3.66 -25.55 -6.65
N TYR A 679 4.50 -25.33 -7.67
CA TYR A 679 4.32 -24.29 -8.68
C TYR A 679 3.89 -24.84 -10.04
N ARG A 680 3.15 -25.96 -10.07
CA ARG A 680 2.66 -26.59 -11.31
C ARG A 680 1.14 -26.57 -11.41
N LEU A 681 0.61 -26.14 -12.54
CA LEU A 681 -0.82 -26.23 -12.87
C LEU A 681 -1.31 -27.68 -12.83
N SER A 682 -0.46 -28.65 -13.21
CA SER A 682 -0.80 -30.07 -13.20
C SER A 682 -1.14 -30.59 -11.80
N LYS A 683 -0.55 -30.04 -10.74
CA LYS A 683 -0.93 -30.38 -9.36
C LYS A 683 -2.38 -29.94 -9.09
N TRP A 684 -2.67 -28.66 -9.32
CA TRP A 684 -4.00 -28.08 -9.11
C TRP A 684 -5.10 -28.80 -9.90
N MET A 685 -4.88 -29.02 -11.20
CA MET A 685 -5.83 -29.74 -12.04
C MET A 685 -5.95 -31.22 -11.65
N GLY A 686 -4.83 -31.86 -11.26
CA GLY A 686 -4.83 -33.23 -10.77
C GLY A 686 -5.59 -33.40 -9.46
N ASP A 687 -5.51 -32.43 -8.56
CA ASP A 687 -6.28 -32.39 -7.30
C ASP A 687 -7.78 -32.27 -7.59
N ALA A 688 -8.18 -31.37 -8.48
CA ALA A 688 -9.57 -31.23 -8.92
C ALA A 688 -10.10 -32.51 -9.61
N ARG A 689 -9.30 -33.12 -10.50
CA ARG A 689 -9.65 -34.35 -11.20
C ARG A 689 -9.84 -35.53 -10.24
N ARG A 690 -9.04 -35.62 -9.17
CA ARG A 690 -9.21 -36.68 -8.16
C ARG A 690 -10.56 -36.61 -7.48
N TRP A 691 -11.06 -35.40 -7.20
CA TRP A 691 -12.41 -35.23 -6.66
C TRP A 691 -13.48 -35.59 -7.69
N ALA A 692 -13.36 -35.08 -8.91
CA ALA A 692 -14.32 -35.33 -9.99
C ALA A 692 -14.44 -36.83 -10.33
N ALA A 693 -13.33 -37.57 -10.34
CA ALA A 693 -13.30 -39.01 -10.65
C ALA A 693 -14.14 -39.90 -9.71
N SER A 694 -14.56 -39.37 -8.56
CA SER A 694 -15.43 -40.08 -7.60
C SER A 694 -16.92 -39.78 -7.79
N MET A 695 -17.28 -39.00 -8.81
CA MET A 695 -18.61 -38.42 -9.00
C MET A 695 -19.04 -38.54 -10.46
N ASP A 696 -20.31 -38.85 -10.70
CA ASP A 696 -20.87 -38.91 -12.05
C ASP A 696 -21.02 -37.50 -12.62
N GLU A 697 -20.65 -37.31 -13.89
CA GLU A 697 -20.84 -36.07 -14.68
C GLU A 697 -20.20 -34.80 -14.06
N ALA A 698 -19.19 -34.93 -13.20
CA ALA A 698 -18.55 -33.81 -12.51
C ALA A 698 -17.35 -33.19 -13.24
N ASP A 699 -16.78 -33.90 -14.24
CA ASP A 699 -15.51 -33.53 -14.86
C ASP A 699 -15.51 -32.13 -15.47
N ASP A 700 -16.55 -31.78 -16.23
CA ASP A 700 -16.66 -30.50 -16.91
C ASP A 700 -16.78 -29.34 -15.92
N LEU A 701 -17.66 -29.47 -14.91
CA LEU A 701 -17.84 -28.46 -13.86
C LEU A 701 -16.53 -28.21 -13.10
N PHE A 702 -15.84 -29.28 -12.69
CA PHE A 702 -14.65 -29.20 -11.85
C PHE A 702 -13.44 -28.67 -12.63
N ALA A 703 -13.26 -29.12 -13.87
CA ALA A 703 -12.22 -28.58 -14.75
C ALA A 703 -12.44 -27.08 -15.03
N PHE A 704 -13.67 -26.69 -15.37
CA PHE A 704 -14.03 -25.29 -15.59
C PHE A 704 -13.79 -24.44 -14.34
N ASN A 705 -14.25 -24.90 -13.17
CA ASN A 705 -14.07 -24.18 -11.90
C ASN A 705 -12.59 -24.00 -11.53
N ALA A 706 -11.80 -25.08 -11.65
CA ALA A 706 -10.38 -25.06 -11.35
C ALA A 706 -9.62 -24.08 -12.26
N ARG A 707 -9.99 -24.00 -13.54
CA ARG A 707 -9.39 -23.04 -14.48
C ARG A 707 -9.88 -21.62 -14.26
N SER A 708 -11.18 -21.45 -14.08
CA SER A 708 -11.79 -20.13 -14.00
C SER A 708 -11.31 -19.35 -12.79
N GLN A 709 -11.24 -20.00 -11.62
CA GLN A 709 -10.81 -19.38 -10.36
C GLN A 709 -9.43 -18.71 -10.45
N ILE A 710 -8.49 -19.27 -11.22
CA ILE A 710 -7.10 -18.79 -11.33
C ILE A 710 -6.84 -17.92 -12.58
N THR A 711 -7.89 -17.63 -13.36
CA THR A 711 -7.82 -16.85 -14.60
C THR A 711 -8.88 -15.74 -14.60
N VAL A 712 -9.91 -15.81 -15.45
CA VAL A 712 -10.88 -14.71 -15.62
C VAL A 712 -12.02 -14.69 -14.62
N TRP A 713 -12.14 -15.71 -13.75
CA TRP A 713 -13.21 -15.87 -12.75
C TRP A 713 -14.61 -16.11 -13.33
N LEU A 714 -15.12 -15.18 -14.13
CA LEU A 714 -16.32 -15.30 -14.96
C LEU A 714 -16.17 -14.37 -16.17
N SER A 715 -16.33 -14.91 -17.37
CA SER A 715 -16.09 -14.14 -18.61
C SER A 715 -17.10 -13.03 -18.86
N GLU A 716 -18.31 -13.21 -18.33
CA GLU A 716 -19.45 -12.32 -18.38
C GLU A 716 -19.30 -11.13 -17.41
N ALA A 717 -18.38 -11.24 -16.44
CA ALA A 717 -18.08 -10.21 -15.44
C ALA A 717 -16.55 -10.04 -15.30
N PRO A 718 -15.90 -9.34 -16.24
CA PRO A 718 -14.43 -9.28 -16.34
C PRO A 718 -13.76 -8.45 -15.23
N SER A 719 -14.53 -7.92 -14.28
CA SER A 719 -14.05 -7.09 -13.17
C SER A 719 -13.09 -7.83 -12.23
N LEU A 720 -13.10 -9.17 -12.22
CA LEU A 720 -12.17 -10.04 -11.48
C LEU A 720 -11.16 -10.76 -12.38
N ASN A 721 -10.99 -10.34 -13.63
CA ASN A 721 -10.02 -10.96 -14.52
C ASN A 721 -8.60 -10.89 -13.92
N ASP A 722 -7.93 -12.04 -13.85
CA ASP A 722 -6.61 -12.24 -13.23
C ASP A 722 -6.55 -11.90 -11.72
N TYR A 723 -7.68 -11.84 -11.00
CA TYR A 723 -7.70 -11.54 -9.56
C TYR A 723 -6.86 -12.53 -8.73
N SER A 724 -6.98 -13.81 -9.05
CA SER A 724 -6.25 -14.91 -8.40
C SER A 724 -5.18 -15.49 -9.33
N ALA A 725 -4.40 -14.62 -9.96
CA ALA A 725 -3.33 -15.03 -10.85
C ALA A 725 -2.24 -15.84 -10.12
N ARG A 726 -1.79 -16.91 -10.76
CA ARG A 726 -0.73 -17.81 -10.23
C ARG A 726 0.52 -17.74 -11.08
N ALA A 727 1.69 -17.83 -10.47
CA ALA A 727 2.95 -18.01 -11.18
C ALA A 727 3.27 -19.50 -11.26
N TRP A 728 2.54 -20.24 -12.11
CA TRP A 728 2.67 -21.69 -12.24
C TRP A 728 3.19 -22.10 -13.62
N ALA A 729 3.99 -23.17 -13.64
CA ALA A 729 4.33 -23.89 -14.86
C ALA A 729 3.09 -24.59 -15.43
N GLY A 730 3.03 -24.70 -16.75
CA GLY A 730 1.79 -25.06 -17.45
C GLY A 730 0.94 -23.82 -17.68
N LEU A 731 0.46 -23.16 -16.63
CA LEU A 731 -0.34 -21.93 -16.75
C LEU A 731 0.42 -20.81 -17.47
N THR A 732 1.72 -20.65 -17.18
CA THR A 732 2.57 -19.67 -17.86
C THR A 732 2.70 -19.99 -19.35
N ARG A 733 3.00 -21.24 -19.70
CA ARG A 733 3.12 -21.69 -21.08
C ARG A 733 1.81 -21.67 -21.87
N SER A 734 0.69 -22.01 -21.24
CA SER A 734 -0.55 -22.31 -21.95
C SER A 734 -1.62 -21.24 -21.87
N TYR A 735 -1.54 -20.34 -20.90
CA TYR A 735 -2.48 -19.23 -20.72
C TYR A 735 -1.78 -17.88 -20.87
N TYR A 736 -0.76 -17.58 -20.06
CA TYR A 736 -0.10 -16.26 -20.13
C TYR A 736 0.66 -16.03 -21.44
N ARG A 737 1.53 -16.97 -21.82
CA ARG A 737 2.37 -16.82 -23.03
C ARG A 737 1.51 -16.64 -24.29
N PRO A 738 0.45 -17.42 -24.57
CA PRO A 738 -0.37 -17.20 -25.75
C PRO A 738 -1.10 -15.83 -25.75
N ARG A 739 -1.52 -15.31 -24.59
CA ARG A 739 -2.07 -13.93 -24.53
C ARG A 739 -1.05 -12.91 -25.00
N TRP A 740 0.19 -13.02 -24.51
CA TRP A 740 1.30 -12.15 -24.92
C TRP A 740 1.71 -12.36 -26.38
N GLU A 741 1.58 -13.58 -26.91
CA GLU A 741 1.84 -13.89 -28.31
C GLU A 741 0.81 -13.22 -29.22
N ILE A 742 -0.49 -13.35 -28.92
CA ILE A 742 -1.56 -12.62 -29.63
C ILE A 742 -1.32 -11.11 -29.59
N PHE A 743 -0.89 -10.58 -28.44
CA PHE A 743 -0.55 -9.17 -28.28
C PHE A 743 0.64 -8.75 -29.15
N VAL A 744 1.74 -9.51 -29.10
CA VAL A 744 2.95 -9.25 -29.92
C VAL A 744 2.63 -9.33 -31.41
N GLU A 745 1.89 -10.34 -31.86
CA GLU A 745 1.40 -10.45 -33.25
C GLU A 745 0.59 -9.22 -33.64
N GLY A 746 -0.33 -8.78 -32.77
CA GLY A 746 -1.11 -7.55 -32.97
C GLY A 746 -0.22 -6.32 -33.16
N LEU A 747 0.82 -6.15 -32.33
CA LEU A 747 1.75 -5.02 -32.44
C LEU A 747 2.66 -5.09 -33.67
N VAL A 748 3.10 -6.28 -34.08
CA VAL A 748 3.90 -6.48 -35.29
C VAL A 748 3.05 -6.16 -36.52
N ASN A 749 1.84 -6.70 -36.59
CA ASN A 749 0.90 -6.42 -37.68
C ASN A 749 0.54 -4.94 -37.73
N GLY A 750 0.26 -4.31 -36.58
CA GLY A 750 -0.04 -2.89 -36.50
C GLY A 750 1.15 -2.00 -36.87
N SER A 751 2.38 -2.41 -36.55
CA SER A 751 3.61 -1.74 -36.98
C SER A 751 3.81 -1.81 -38.50
N SER A 752 3.46 -2.93 -39.13
CA SER A 752 3.54 -3.10 -40.58
C SER A 752 2.40 -2.36 -41.31
N ALA A 753 1.19 -2.34 -40.74
CA ALA A 753 0.00 -1.74 -41.34
C ALA A 753 -0.15 -0.24 -41.06
N GLY A 754 0.59 0.31 -40.09
CA GLY A 754 0.51 1.73 -39.70
C GLY A 754 -0.72 2.10 -38.87
N SER A 755 -1.54 1.14 -38.45
CA SER A 755 -2.72 1.32 -37.58
C SER A 755 -2.93 0.07 -36.72
N LEU A 756 -3.55 0.22 -35.54
CA LEU A 756 -3.89 -0.91 -34.66
C LEU A 756 -5.30 -0.73 -34.10
N ASP A 757 -6.17 -1.70 -34.38
CA ASP A 757 -7.45 -1.84 -33.70
C ASP A 757 -7.25 -2.51 -32.33
N GLU A 758 -7.09 -1.69 -31.29
CA GLU A 758 -6.90 -2.17 -29.92
C GLU A 758 -8.13 -2.94 -29.41
N ALA A 759 -9.35 -2.56 -29.83
CA ALA A 759 -10.58 -3.20 -29.40
C ALA A 759 -10.69 -4.63 -29.95
N ALA A 760 -10.39 -4.81 -31.24
CA ALA A 760 -10.33 -6.14 -31.86
C ALA A 760 -9.22 -7.01 -31.23
N LEU A 761 -8.07 -6.43 -30.90
CA LEU A 761 -6.99 -7.14 -30.22
C LEU A 761 -7.42 -7.63 -28.83
N ILE A 762 -8.03 -6.74 -28.04
CA ILE A 762 -8.57 -7.09 -26.70
C ILE A 762 -9.66 -8.16 -26.83
N ALA A 763 -10.55 -8.05 -27.81
CA ALA A 763 -11.59 -9.04 -28.06
C ALA A 763 -11.01 -10.42 -28.43
N ARG A 764 -9.96 -10.47 -29.26
CA ARG A 764 -9.23 -11.70 -29.61
C ARG A 764 -8.57 -12.35 -28.39
N ILE A 765 -7.97 -11.53 -27.51
CA ILE A 765 -7.41 -12.02 -26.24
C ILE A 765 -8.53 -12.57 -25.34
N GLY A 766 -9.63 -11.84 -25.18
CA GLY A 766 -10.76 -12.28 -24.35
C GLY A 766 -11.44 -13.56 -24.87
N GLU A 767 -11.49 -13.74 -26.19
CA GLU A 767 -11.98 -14.98 -26.80
C GLU A 767 -11.05 -16.16 -26.51
N PHE A 768 -9.73 -15.96 -26.63
CA PHE A 768 -8.77 -16.97 -26.21
C PHE A 768 -8.92 -17.33 -24.72
N GLU A 769 -9.08 -16.31 -23.86
CA GLU A 769 -9.25 -16.51 -22.42
C GLU A 769 -10.48 -17.37 -22.12
N ARG A 770 -11.63 -17.08 -22.74
CA ARG A 770 -12.85 -17.90 -22.65
C ARG A 770 -12.62 -19.34 -23.10
N GLN A 771 -12.06 -19.52 -24.30
CA GLN A 771 -11.79 -20.84 -24.86
C GLN A 771 -10.81 -21.65 -24.00
N TRP A 772 -9.90 -20.99 -23.28
CA TRP A 772 -8.98 -21.66 -22.37
C TRP A 772 -9.69 -22.20 -21.12
N GLN A 773 -10.65 -21.45 -20.57
CA GLN A 773 -11.43 -21.87 -19.41
C GLN A 773 -12.32 -23.09 -19.70
N ASP A 774 -12.83 -23.18 -20.92
CA ASP A 774 -13.68 -24.29 -21.38
C ASP A 774 -12.94 -25.60 -21.67
N ARG A 775 -11.63 -25.63 -21.47
CA ARG A 775 -10.84 -26.86 -21.65
C ARG A 775 -11.08 -27.82 -20.48
N GLY A 776 -11.36 -29.09 -20.80
CA GLY A 776 -11.42 -30.17 -19.80
C GLY A 776 -10.07 -30.54 -19.17
N PHE A 777 -10.05 -31.67 -18.47
CA PHE A 777 -8.85 -32.18 -17.78
C PHE A 777 -7.76 -32.71 -18.72
N ASP A 778 -8.10 -33.16 -19.94
CA ASP A 778 -7.18 -33.87 -20.84
C ASP A 778 -6.33 -32.95 -21.74
N GLY A 779 -6.24 -31.65 -21.41
CA GLY A 779 -5.32 -30.74 -22.09
C GLY A 779 -3.84 -31.11 -21.85
N GLN A 780 -3.01 -31.06 -22.90
CA GLN A 780 -1.55 -31.38 -22.85
C GLN A 780 -0.76 -30.56 -21.80
N GLU A 781 -1.33 -29.46 -21.32
CA GLU A 781 -0.82 -28.54 -20.30
C GLU A 781 -0.79 -29.15 -18.89
N ALA A 782 -1.64 -30.15 -18.65
CA ALA A 782 -1.72 -30.89 -17.39
C ALA A 782 -0.63 -31.98 -17.27
N THR A 783 0.09 -32.28 -18.35
CA THR A 783 1.21 -33.22 -18.33
C THR A 783 2.47 -32.52 -17.85
N PRO A 784 3.14 -33.00 -16.78
CA PRO A 784 4.42 -32.44 -16.36
C PRO A 784 5.43 -32.57 -17.50
N LEU A 785 5.99 -31.45 -17.98
CA LEU A 785 7.20 -31.51 -18.78
C LEU A 785 8.28 -32.17 -17.90
N ARG A 786 8.92 -33.24 -18.38
CA ARG A 786 10.13 -33.74 -17.73
C ARG A 786 11.13 -32.59 -17.74
N PRO A 787 11.59 -32.08 -16.58
CA PRO A 787 12.66 -31.11 -16.60
C PRO A 787 13.87 -31.79 -17.26
N PRO A 788 14.60 -31.10 -18.16
CA PRO A 788 15.95 -31.53 -18.48
C PRO A 788 16.68 -31.73 -17.14
N ALA A 789 17.29 -32.89 -16.96
CA ALA A 789 17.95 -33.27 -15.71
C ALA A 789 19.05 -32.30 -15.20
N PRO A 790 19.47 -31.24 -15.95
CA PRO A 790 20.24 -30.13 -15.39
C PRO A 790 19.56 -28.75 -15.40
N ALA A 791 18.27 -28.59 -15.75
CA ALA A 791 17.69 -27.29 -16.14
C ALA A 791 17.85 -26.12 -15.15
N VAL A 792 17.79 -26.34 -13.83
CA VAL A 792 18.04 -25.26 -12.85
C VAL A 792 19.49 -24.84 -12.88
N ARG A 793 20.40 -25.81 -12.89
CA ARG A 793 21.84 -25.57 -12.90
C ARG A 793 22.28 -25.02 -14.25
N GLU A 794 21.74 -25.50 -15.37
CA GLU A 794 21.99 -24.93 -16.70
C GLU A 794 21.35 -23.56 -16.88
N VAL A 795 20.15 -23.25 -16.39
CA VAL A 795 19.57 -21.88 -16.46
C VAL A 795 20.28 -20.90 -15.51
N ILE A 796 20.96 -21.41 -14.46
CA ILE A 796 21.80 -20.64 -13.53
C ILE A 796 23.25 -20.49 -14.05
N ASP A 797 23.80 -21.53 -14.69
CA ASP A 797 25.19 -21.60 -15.21
C ASP A 797 25.29 -21.11 -16.66
N THR A 798 24.20 -21.09 -17.43
CA THR A 798 24.11 -20.31 -18.67
C THR A 798 23.80 -18.87 -18.29
N PRO A 799 24.70 -17.90 -18.58
CA PRO A 799 24.26 -16.52 -18.59
C PRO A 799 23.08 -16.41 -19.56
N PRO A 800 22.12 -15.50 -19.32
CA PRO A 800 21.09 -15.20 -20.33
C PRO A 800 21.79 -15.02 -21.69
N PRO A 801 21.18 -15.47 -22.81
CA PRO A 801 21.83 -15.53 -24.12
C PRO A 801 22.60 -14.23 -24.43
N PRO A 802 23.76 -14.29 -25.13
CA PRO A 802 24.73 -13.19 -25.21
C PRO A 802 24.22 -11.86 -25.79
N THR A 803 22.97 -11.80 -26.26
CA THR A 803 22.27 -10.57 -26.62
C THR A 803 21.79 -9.74 -25.42
N LEU A 804 21.96 -10.21 -24.18
CA LEU A 804 21.54 -9.49 -22.97
C LEU A 804 22.62 -8.60 -22.32
N LEU A 805 23.85 -8.60 -22.83
CA LEU A 805 24.94 -7.68 -22.46
C LEU A 805 25.94 -7.62 -23.63
N ASP A 806 25.65 -6.83 -24.66
CA ASP A 806 26.59 -6.61 -25.77
C ASP A 806 27.89 -5.92 -25.26
N PRO A 807 29.06 -6.60 -25.30
CA PRO A 807 30.34 -6.03 -24.90
C PRO A 807 30.77 -4.90 -25.84
N ASP A 808 30.33 -4.89 -27.10
CA ASP A 808 30.62 -3.83 -28.08
C ASP A 808 29.73 -2.60 -27.87
N LEU A 809 28.52 -2.74 -27.33
CA LEU A 809 27.76 -1.60 -26.77
C LEU A 809 28.42 -1.04 -25.50
N LEU A 810 29.04 -1.88 -24.66
CA LEU A 810 29.84 -1.41 -23.52
C LEU A 810 31.21 -0.86 -23.94
N ARG A 811 31.77 -1.29 -25.07
CA ARG A 811 33.01 -0.76 -25.65
C ARG A 811 32.74 0.55 -26.37
N ARG A 812 31.64 0.66 -27.12
CA ARG A 812 31.12 1.91 -27.70
C ARG A 812 30.67 2.88 -26.61
N ALA A 813 30.01 2.42 -25.54
CA ALA A 813 29.67 3.26 -24.39
C ALA A 813 30.90 3.66 -23.55
N ARG A 814 31.97 2.84 -23.50
CA ARG A 814 33.24 3.23 -22.87
C ARG A 814 34.04 4.20 -23.73
N LEU A 815 34.06 4.01 -25.05
CA LEU A 815 34.71 4.91 -26.01
C LEU A 815 33.96 6.24 -26.15
N LEU A 816 32.62 6.24 -26.03
CA LEU A 816 31.79 7.46 -25.93
C LEU A 816 31.80 8.09 -24.52
N SER A 817 32.36 7.42 -23.50
CA SER A 817 32.49 7.98 -22.14
C SER A 817 33.84 8.67 -21.87
N THR A 818 34.73 8.67 -22.86
CA THR A 818 36.06 9.30 -22.77
C THR A 818 36.18 10.65 -23.47
N GLU A 819 35.09 11.20 -24.02
CA GLU A 819 35.04 12.61 -24.37
C GLU A 819 33.92 13.31 -23.61
N ALA A 820 34.31 14.41 -22.99
CA ALA A 820 33.47 15.22 -22.13
C ALA A 820 32.30 15.82 -22.93
N HIS A 821 31.12 15.20 -22.90
CA HIS A 821 29.86 15.90 -23.12
C HIS A 821 28.74 15.38 -22.21
N ASP A 822 28.18 16.35 -21.48
CA ASP A 822 26.85 16.38 -20.87
C ASP A 822 26.50 15.59 -19.61
N ARG A 823 27.22 15.92 -18.53
CA ARG A 823 26.64 15.93 -17.16
C ARG A 823 25.57 17.02 -16.95
N HIS A 824 25.29 17.86 -17.93
CA HIS A 824 24.35 18.97 -17.80
C HIS A 824 22.88 18.58 -18.10
N HIS A 825 22.61 17.54 -18.89
CA HIS A 825 21.26 17.19 -19.36
C HIS A 825 20.41 16.26 -18.46
N GLN A 826 20.98 15.59 -17.44
CA GLN A 826 20.20 14.72 -16.53
C GLN A 826 19.61 15.43 -15.30
N ARG A 827 20.14 16.60 -14.92
CA ARG A 827 19.56 17.42 -13.85
C ARG A 827 18.17 17.99 -14.22
N PRO A 828 17.93 18.51 -15.43
CA PRO A 828 16.62 18.99 -15.86
C PRO A 828 15.55 17.90 -15.80
N VAL A 829 15.85 16.69 -16.31
CA VAL A 829 14.89 15.58 -16.38
C VAL A 829 14.53 15.04 -14.99
N ARG A 830 15.51 14.86 -14.11
CA ARG A 830 15.24 14.46 -12.72
C ARG A 830 14.49 15.55 -11.94
N LYS A 831 14.78 16.82 -12.20
CA LYS A 831 14.08 17.97 -11.63
C LYS A 831 12.65 18.09 -12.20
N PHE A 832 12.43 17.65 -13.43
CA PHE A 832 11.12 17.58 -14.09
C PHE A 832 10.23 16.50 -13.46
N TYR A 833 10.69 15.25 -13.36
CA TYR A 833 9.90 14.17 -12.73
C TYR A 833 9.65 14.41 -11.24
N SER A 834 10.66 14.87 -10.49
CA SER A 834 10.44 15.25 -9.08
C SER A 834 9.54 16.48 -8.90
N ARG A 835 9.39 17.33 -9.93
CA ARG A 835 8.41 18.41 -9.94
C ARG A 835 7.01 17.87 -10.28
N GLN A 836 6.89 16.91 -11.21
CA GLN A 836 5.64 16.21 -11.51
C GLN A 836 5.12 15.45 -10.29
N ASP A 837 5.94 14.64 -9.62
CA ASP A 837 5.54 13.86 -8.44
C ASP A 837 4.99 14.76 -7.33
N ARG A 838 5.65 15.91 -7.08
CA ARG A 838 5.18 16.91 -6.11
C ARG A 838 3.86 17.58 -6.53
N LEU A 839 3.66 17.81 -7.82
CA LEU A 839 2.41 18.36 -8.36
C LEU A 839 1.26 17.35 -8.18
N ILE A 840 1.52 16.07 -8.42
CA ILE A 840 0.56 14.98 -8.23
C ILE A 840 0.19 14.85 -6.74
N ASP A 841 1.17 14.85 -5.84
CA ASP A 841 0.94 14.82 -4.40
C ASP A 841 0.08 16.03 -3.95
N GLN A 842 0.32 17.24 -4.50
CA GLN A 842 -0.45 18.45 -4.20
C GLN A 842 -1.90 18.40 -4.72
N TYR A 843 -2.18 17.69 -5.80
CA TYR A 843 -3.55 17.51 -6.32
C TYR A 843 -4.36 16.48 -5.53
N LEU A 844 -3.69 15.54 -4.84
CA LEU A 844 -4.32 14.47 -4.08
C LEU A 844 -4.64 14.83 -2.62
N THR A 845 -4.01 15.87 -2.06
CA THR A 845 -4.16 16.27 -0.64
C THR A 845 -5.10 17.47 -0.43
N VAL A 846 -5.96 17.78 -1.39
CA VAL A 846 -6.76 19.02 -1.38
C VAL A 846 -7.85 19.02 -0.30
N GLU A 847 -8.41 17.86 0.04
CA GLU A 847 -9.46 17.78 1.06
C GLU A 847 -8.87 17.90 2.47
N GLY A 848 -9.17 19.01 3.16
CA GLY A 848 -8.77 19.25 4.55
C GLY A 848 -7.45 20.01 4.72
N GLU A 849 -6.90 20.60 3.66
CA GLU A 849 -5.64 21.36 3.69
C GLU A 849 -5.68 22.53 4.68
N GLU A 850 -6.79 23.29 4.77
CA GLU A 850 -7.02 24.33 5.78
C GLU A 850 -6.96 23.76 7.22
N ARG A 851 -7.62 22.63 7.49
CA ARG A 851 -7.58 22.00 8.83
C ARG A 851 -6.18 21.55 9.21
N VAL A 852 -5.43 20.99 8.26
CA VAL A 852 -4.04 20.57 8.48
C VAL A 852 -3.15 21.78 8.72
N ALA A 853 -3.31 22.84 7.92
CA ALA A 853 -2.57 24.09 8.08
C ALA A 853 -2.89 24.79 9.40
N ASP A 854 -4.16 24.85 9.81
CA ASP A 854 -4.60 25.44 11.08
C ASP A 854 -4.07 24.68 12.29
N VAL A 855 -4.13 23.35 12.26
CA VAL A 855 -3.57 22.50 13.33
C VAL A 855 -2.06 22.65 13.40
N GLU A 856 -1.37 22.71 12.26
CA GLU A 856 0.07 22.91 12.20
C GLU A 856 0.48 24.32 12.67
N GLN A 857 -0.25 25.35 12.27
CA GLN A 857 -0.03 26.73 12.67
C GLN A 857 -0.31 26.93 14.16
N ALA A 858 -1.36 26.30 14.69
CA ALA A 858 -1.67 26.29 16.13
C ALA A 858 -0.55 25.62 16.95
N ARG A 859 -0.04 24.47 16.49
CA ARG A 859 1.07 23.75 17.13
C ARG A 859 2.36 24.55 17.16
N LEU A 860 2.65 25.30 16.10
CA LEU A 860 3.94 26.02 15.93
C LEU A 860 3.88 27.49 16.37
N ARG A 861 2.70 28.03 16.65
CA ARG A 861 2.48 29.40 17.15
C ARG A 861 3.42 29.83 18.28
N PRO A 862 3.68 29.04 19.34
CA PRO A 862 4.62 29.46 20.39
C PRO A 862 6.06 29.57 19.88
N ARG A 863 6.50 28.68 18.99
CA ARG A 863 7.86 28.69 18.43
C ARG A 863 8.09 29.88 17.48
N ILE A 864 7.08 30.22 16.70
CA ILE A 864 7.09 31.42 15.84
C ILE A 864 7.16 32.69 16.69
N ARG A 865 6.44 32.75 17.83
CA ARG A 865 6.55 33.88 18.77
C ARG A 865 7.94 33.98 19.37
N VAL A 866 8.57 32.86 19.72
CA VAL A 866 9.95 32.83 20.21
C VAL A 866 10.92 33.34 19.13
N ALA A 867 10.75 32.97 17.85
CA ALA A 867 11.60 33.49 16.77
C ALA A 867 11.50 35.03 16.64
N VAL A 868 10.28 35.58 16.63
CA VAL A 868 10.04 37.01 16.44
C VAL A 868 10.42 37.82 17.69
N TYR A 869 9.88 37.47 18.85
CA TYR A 869 10.14 38.22 20.09
C TYR A 869 11.54 37.94 20.67
N GLY A 870 12.09 36.76 20.43
CA GLY A 870 13.47 36.42 20.78
C GLY A 870 14.48 37.20 19.93
N SER A 871 14.24 37.34 18.62
CA SER A 871 15.07 38.20 17.76
C SER A 871 15.03 39.65 18.21
N PHE A 872 13.84 40.17 18.51
CA PHE A 872 13.69 41.52 19.07
C PHE A 872 14.45 41.69 20.39
N GLY A 873 14.30 40.74 21.32
CA GLY A 873 14.96 40.80 22.63
C GLY A 873 16.48 40.76 22.54
N VAL A 874 17.04 39.94 21.63
CA VAL A 874 18.49 39.88 21.40
C VAL A 874 19.00 41.16 20.74
N ASN A 875 18.31 41.69 19.73
CA ASN A 875 18.69 42.97 19.11
C ASN A 875 18.67 44.12 20.13
N ALA A 876 17.67 44.16 21.03
CA ALA A 876 17.61 45.14 22.12
C ALA A 876 18.76 44.97 23.13
N ALA A 877 19.12 43.73 23.49
CA ALA A 877 20.23 43.45 24.38
C ALA A 877 21.59 43.82 23.76
N LEU A 878 21.79 43.50 22.47
CA LEU A 878 23.00 43.86 21.72
C LEU A 878 23.15 45.37 21.63
N PHE A 879 22.07 46.09 21.34
CA PHE A 879 22.09 47.56 21.34
C PHE A 879 22.48 48.14 22.70
N ALA A 880 21.90 47.64 23.80
CA ALA A 880 22.24 48.10 25.15
C ALA A 880 23.71 47.85 25.51
N ILE A 881 24.23 46.67 25.16
CA ILE A 881 25.63 46.29 25.39
C ILE A 881 26.58 47.20 24.59
N GLN A 882 26.28 47.43 23.31
CA GLN A 882 27.12 48.25 22.44
C GLN A 882 27.05 49.73 22.79
N LEU A 883 25.87 50.25 23.16
CA LEU A 883 25.71 51.62 23.65
C LEU A 883 26.49 51.85 24.96
N TYR A 884 26.40 50.90 25.90
CA TYR A 884 27.19 50.95 27.13
C TYR A 884 28.70 50.93 26.84
N ALA A 885 29.13 50.05 25.93
CA ALA A 885 30.53 49.99 25.49
C ALA A 885 31.01 51.29 24.83
N ALA A 886 30.19 51.90 23.97
CA ALA A 886 30.49 53.19 23.32
C ALA A 886 30.64 54.33 24.33
N VAL A 887 29.69 54.46 25.26
CA VAL A 887 29.69 55.52 26.28
C VAL A 887 30.83 55.35 27.28
N SER A 888 31.10 54.12 27.73
CA SER A 888 32.16 53.84 28.71
C SER A 888 33.56 54.03 28.15
N THR A 889 33.79 53.66 26.89
CA THR A 889 35.11 53.77 26.24
C THR A 889 35.34 55.13 25.58
N ARG A 890 34.28 55.93 25.34
CA ARG A 890 34.30 57.17 24.54
C ARG A 890 34.95 56.99 23.16
N SER A 891 34.90 55.78 22.61
CA SER A 891 35.49 55.46 21.32
C SER A 891 34.52 55.74 20.17
N LEU A 892 34.95 56.54 19.21
CA LEU A 892 34.18 56.88 18.00
C LEU A 892 33.80 55.64 17.17
N SER A 893 34.66 54.62 17.11
CA SER A 893 34.37 53.37 16.39
C SER A 893 33.31 52.52 17.08
N LEU A 894 33.22 52.60 18.42
CA LEU A 894 32.17 51.90 19.17
C LEU A 894 30.82 52.62 19.09
N PHE A 895 30.81 53.94 18.88
CA PHE A 895 29.58 54.68 18.59
C PHE A 895 28.97 54.32 17.22
N ALA A 896 29.80 54.09 16.20
CA ALA A 896 29.33 53.63 14.89
C ALA A 896 28.65 52.25 14.97
N THR A 897 29.30 51.28 15.63
CA THR A 897 28.71 49.94 15.84
C THR A 897 27.43 49.98 16.69
N ALA A 898 27.34 50.89 17.67
CA ALA A 898 26.11 51.10 18.44
C ALA A 898 24.97 51.73 17.60
N ALA A 899 25.29 52.57 16.61
CA ALA A 899 24.30 53.13 15.68
C ALA A 899 23.73 52.06 14.74
N ASP A 900 24.55 51.09 14.32
CA ASP A 900 24.08 49.95 13.52
C ASP A 900 23.09 49.09 14.31
N ALA A 901 23.41 48.72 15.55
CA ALA A 901 22.48 47.97 16.40
C ALA A 901 21.22 48.77 16.79
N PHE A 902 21.28 50.10 16.78
CA PHE A 902 20.09 50.94 16.93
C PHE A 902 19.16 50.79 15.72
N MET A 903 19.70 50.82 14.51
CA MET A 903 18.91 50.65 13.29
C MET A 903 18.25 49.26 13.24
N ASP A 904 18.95 48.20 13.68
CA ASP A 904 18.38 46.85 13.82
C ASP A 904 17.23 46.78 14.82
N LEU A 905 17.27 47.60 15.88
CA LEU A 905 16.22 47.68 16.88
C LEU A 905 14.99 48.43 16.34
N VAL A 906 15.20 49.56 15.65
CA VAL A 906 14.12 50.34 15.00
C VAL A 906 13.39 49.48 13.97
N SER A 907 14.15 48.77 13.15
CA SER A 907 13.65 47.93 12.09
C SER A 907 12.86 46.72 12.65
N SER A 908 13.33 46.13 13.75
CA SER A 908 12.60 45.09 14.51
C SER A 908 11.31 45.62 15.16
N CYS A 909 11.29 46.85 15.66
CA CYS A 909 10.09 47.51 16.19
C CYS A 909 9.01 47.69 15.12
N VAL A 910 9.38 48.17 13.93
CA VAL A 910 8.45 48.35 12.79
C VAL A 910 7.77 47.02 12.46
N MET A 911 8.54 45.92 12.36
CA MET A 911 8.02 44.59 12.06
C MET A 911 7.08 44.03 13.14
N VAL A 912 7.37 44.26 14.42
CA VAL A 912 6.48 43.83 15.52
C VAL A 912 5.18 44.63 15.51
N ILE A 913 5.22 45.93 15.24
CA ILE A 913 4.03 46.79 15.17
C ILE A 913 3.15 46.42 13.98
N THR A 914 3.73 46.24 12.79
CA THR A 914 2.99 45.90 11.56
C THR A 914 2.37 44.51 11.66
N SER A 915 3.09 43.52 12.21
CA SER A 915 2.55 42.19 12.48
C SER A 915 1.40 42.20 13.51
N ARG A 916 1.48 43.06 14.54
CA ARG A 916 0.38 43.25 15.50
C ARG A 916 -0.85 43.92 14.88
N LEU A 917 -0.64 44.89 13.99
CA LEU A 917 -1.72 45.59 13.28
C LEU A 917 -2.43 44.69 12.28
N ALA A 918 -1.69 43.85 11.55
CA ALA A 918 -2.25 42.86 10.61
C ALA A 918 -3.12 41.80 11.30
N ARG A 919 -2.77 41.43 12.55
CA ARG A 919 -3.48 40.41 13.35
C ARG A 919 -4.74 40.91 14.07
N ARG A 920 -5.05 42.21 14.04
CA ARG A 920 -6.25 42.77 14.70
C ARG A 920 -7.39 42.87 13.67
N PRO A 921 -8.44 42.02 13.77
CA PRO A 921 -9.57 42.07 12.85
C PRO A 921 -10.38 43.35 13.05
N SER A 922 -10.77 44.00 11.96
CA SER A 922 -11.60 45.21 11.98
C SER A 922 -12.50 45.23 10.76
N VAL A 923 -13.56 44.42 10.81
CA VAL A 923 -14.48 44.19 9.68
C VAL A 923 -15.13 45.49 9.20
N TYR A 924 -15.48 46.40 10.11
CA TYR A 924 -16.13 47.66 9.76
C TYR A 924 -15.26 48.67 9.00
N ARG A 925 -13.94 48.63 9.17
CA ARG A 925 -13.00 49.57 8.54
C ARG A 925 -12.20 48.92 7.40
N PHE A 926 -12.00 47.61 7.49
CA PHE A 926 -11.30 46.78 6.53
C PHE A 926 -12.08 45.46 6.38
N PRO A 927 -13.12 45.41 5.54
CA PRO A 927 -14.04 44.28 5.44
C PRO A 927 -13.37 42.99 4.96
N VAL A 928 -12.29 43.10 4.20
CA VAL A 928 -11.51 41.95 3.70
C VAL A 928 -10.27 41.64 4.58
N GLY A 929 -10.12 42.32 5.71
CA GLY A 929 -9.00 42.13 6.63
C GLY A 929 -7.82 43.07 6.42
N ARG A 930 -6.76 42.88 7.22
CA ARG A 930 -5.56 43.77 7.30
C ARG A 930 -4.26 43.07 6.92
N THR A 931 -4.34 41.93 6.23
CA THR A 931 -3.20 41.11 5.80
C THR A 931 -2.20 41.89 4.93
N ARG A 932 -2.69 42.88 4.17
CA ARG A 932 -1.90 43.79 3.32
C ARG A 932 -0.97 44.74 4.08
N ILE A 933 -1.13 44.91 5.40
CA ILE A 933 -0.26 45.76 6.23
C ILE A 933 1.14 45.15 6.39
N GLU A 934 1.27 43.82 6.32
CA GLU A 934 2.55 43.12 6.50
C GLU A 934 3.56 43.42 5.37
N PRO A 935 3.22 43.30 4.06
CA PRO A 935 4.08 43.77 2.97
C PRO A 935 4.46 45.25 3.07
N VAL A 936 3.52 46.12 3.46
CA VAL A 936 3.77 47.56 3.64
C VAL A 936 4.81 47.81 4.73
N GLY A 937 4.73 47.07 5.84
CA GLY A 937 5.72 47.12 6.91
C GLY A 937 7.13 46.75 6.46
N ILE A 938 7.24 45.74 5.59
CA ILE A 938 8.51 45.27 5.04
C ILE A 938 9.10 46.31 4.07
N ILE A 939 8.27 46.99 3.26
CA ILE A 939 8.73 48.05 2.36
C ILE A 939 9.32 49.23 3.16
N ILE A 940 8.65 49.64 4.26
CA ILE A 940 9.16 50.69 5.16
C ILE A 940 10.51 50.28 5.76
N PHE A 941 10.63 49.03 6.21
CA PHE A 941 11.88 48.47 6.71
C PHE A 941 12.99 48.53 5.65
N CYS A 942 12.72 48.09 4.42
CA CYS A 942 13.68 48.11 3.32
C CYS A 942 14.16 49.54 3.00
N ALA A 943 13.26 50.53 3.05
CA ALA A 943 13.60 51.92 2.81
C ALA A 943 14.59 52.46 3.86
N LEU A 944 14.37 52.15 5.14
CA LEU A 944 15.28 52.55 6.23
C LEU A 944 16.67 51.94 6.05
N MET A 945 16.76 50.64 5.74
CA MET A 945 18.05 49.97 5.53
C MET A 945 18.78 50.45 4.26
N ALA A 946 18.04 50.81 3.21
CA ALA A 946 18.62 51.42 2.03
C ALA A 946 19.25 52.79 2.33
N THR A 947 18.63 53.61 3.19
CA THR A 947 19.20 54.89 3.62
C THR A 947 20.52 54.71 4.36
N VAL A 948 20.60 53.76 5.30
CA VAL A 948 21.84 53.44 6.04
C VAL A 948 22.93 52.98 5.08
N ALA A 949 22.60 52.14 4.10
CA ALA A 949 23.55 51.70 3.09
C ALA A 949 24.12 52.87 2.27
N VAL A 950 23.28 53.82 1.86
CA VAL A 950 23.73 55.03 1.14
C VAL A 950 24.65 55.88 2.01
N GLU A 951 24.33 56.06 3.29
CA GLU A 951 25.18 56.79 4.24
C GLU A 951 26.56 56.13 4.38
N LEU A 952 26.62 54.80 4.49
CA LEU A 952 27.87 54.05 4.56
C LEU A 952 28.73 54.22 3.30
N ILE A 953 28.12 54.29 2.10
CA ILE A 953 28.84 54.54 0.84
C ILE A 953 29.46 55.94 0.85
N ILE A 954 28.71 56.95 1.28
CA ILE A 954 29.17 58.35 1.32
C ILE A 954 30.35 58.48 2.28
N GLU A 955 30.25 57.92 3.48
CA GLU A 955 31.28 58.05 4.51
C GLU A 955 32.55 57.26 4.15
N SER A 956 32.40 56.05 3.59
CA SER A 956 33.52 55.25 3.10
C SER A 956 34.21 55.91 1.90
N GLY A 957 33.45 56.55 1.01
CA GLY A 957 33.98 57.33 -0.11
C GLY A 957 34.77 58.56 0.35
N ARG A 958 34.31 59.26 1.39
CA ARG A 958 35.05 60.36 2.03
C ARG A 958 36.35 59.86 2.67
N SER A 959 36.31 58.74 3.39
CA SER A 959 37.49 58.13 4.01
C SER A 959 38.54 57.74 2.95
N LEU A 960 38.13 57.20 1.81
CA LEU A 960 39.04 56.88 0.71
C LEU A 960 39.69 58.14 0.10
N GLY A 961 38.96 59.27 0.06
CA GLY A 961 39.45 60.54 -0.47
C GLY A 961 40.42 61.30 0.44
N GLN A 962 40.45 60.99 1.75
CA GLN A 962 41.30 61.68 2.73
C GLN A 962 42.73 61.11 2.85
N GLY A 963 43.02 59.96 2.23
CA GLY A 963 44.36 59.36 2.19
C GLY A 963 44.73 58.53 3.43
N HIS A 964 46.01 58.16 3.55
CA HIS A 964 46.49 57.21 4.58
C HIS A 964 46.24 57.73 6.00
N HIS A 965 45.40 57.02 6.76
CA HIS A 965 45.19 57.26 8.19
C HIS A 965 45.98 56.23 8.99
N ASP A 966 46.70 56.66 10.03
CA ASP A 966 47.32 55.75 10.99
C ASP A 966 46.23 54.93 11.67
N ALA A 967 46.17 53.64 11.35
CA ALA A 967 45.15 52.74 11.88
C ALA A 967 45.29 52.66 13.41
N ALA A 968 44.24 53.10 14.13
CA ALA A 968 44.20 52.95 15.57
C ALA A 968 44.35 51.46 15.94
N PRO A 969 45.16 51.11 16.96
CA PRO A 969 45.41 49.72 17.31
C PRO A 969 44.09 49.02 17.65
N LEU A 970 43.87 47.85 17.07
CA LEU A 970 42.70 46.98 17.30
C LEU A 970 42.56 46.69 18.79
N GLN A 971 41.71 47.45 19.48
CA GLN A 971 41.46 47.20 20.89
C GLN A 971 40.71 45.87 21.03
N PRO A 972 41.10 45.00 21.96
CA PRO A 972 40.50 43.67 22.12
C PRO A 972 39.02 43.73 22.53
N VAL A 973 38.58 44.85 23.11
CA VAL A 973 37.19 45.06 23.57
C VAL A 973 36.19 45.13 22.40
N PRO A 974 36.35 46.01 21.39
CA PRO A 974 35.51 46.00 20.18
C PRO A 974 35.44 44.64 19.46
N VAL A 975 36.58 43.94 19.34
CA VAL A 975 36.63 42.65 18.65
C VAL A 975 35.85 41.58 19.41
N CYS A 976 35.91 41.57 20.73
CA CYS A 976 35.13 40.66 21.57
C CYS A 976 33.63 40.92 21.46
N LEU A 977 33.22 42.20 21.44
CA LEU A 977 31.81 42.59 21.31
C LEU A 977 31.22 42.23 19.94
N ILE A 978 31.98 42.44 18.86
CA ILE A 978 31.59 41.99 17.50
C ILE A 978 31.49 40.46 17.45
N GLY A 979 32.40 39.74 18.10
CA GLY A 979 32.34 38.27 18.21
C GLY A 979 31.07 37.77 18.91
N VAL A 980 30.64 38.41 20.00
CA VAL A 980 29.38 38.08 20.69
C VAL A 980 28.14 38.39 19.84
N ALA A 981 28.16 39.51 19.10
CA ALA A 981 27.09 39.85 18.16
C ALA A 981 26.96 38.81 17.02
N ILE A 982 28.09 38.38 16.44
CA ILE A 982 28.10 37.35 15.38
C ILE A 982 27.56 36.01 15.91
N LEU A 983 27.99 35.56 17.09
CA LEU A 983 27.55 34.28 17.68
C LEU A 983 26.04 34.28 17.99
N SER A 984 25.55 35.37 18.58
CA SER A 984 24.13 35.51 18.93
C SER A 984 23.24 35.59 17.68
N LYS A 985 23.59 36.42 16.68
CA LYS A 985 22.84 36.50 15.42
C LYS A 985 22.93 35.20 14.60
N THR A 986 24.06 34.50 14.59
CA THR A 986 24.20 33.19 13.92
C THR A 986 23.27 32.14 14.54
N SER A 987 23.19 32.10 15.87
CA SER A 987 22.31 31.17 16.58
C SER A 987 20.83 31.43 16.25
N LEU A 988 20.43 32.71 16.19
CA LEU A 988 19.08 33.11 15.80
C LEU A 988 18.79 32.87 14.32
N MET A 989 19.78 33.07 13.44
CA MET A 989 19.67 32.80 12.00
C MET A 989 19.38 31.30 11.78
N ILE A 990 20.11 30.41 12.45
CA ILE A 990 19.87 28.96 12.38
C ILE A 990 18.47 28.61 12.91
N TYR A 991 18.04 29.23 14.00
CA TYR A 991 16.70 29.03 14.54
C TYR A 991 15.61 29.50 13.54
N CYS A 992 15.76 30.68 12.96
CA CYS A 992 14.81 31.23 11.99
C CYS A 992 14.83 30.47 10.66
N PHE A 993 15.96 29.86 10.27
CA PHE A 993 16.08 29.04 9.06
C PHE A 993 15.10 27.86 9.05
N PHE A 994 14.92 27.18 10.19
CA PHE A 994 13.97 26.07 10.29
C PHE A 994 12.50 26.49 10.16
N TYR A 995 12.19 27.77 10.40
CA TYR A 995 10.83 28.31 10.37
C TYR A 995 10.62 29.37 9.27
N ARG A 996 11.55 29.48 8.31
CA ARG A 996 11.56 30.50 7.23
C ARG A 996 10.38 30.45 6.26
N ARG A 997 9.53 29.42 6.35
CA ARG A 997 8.32 29.30 5.54
C ARG A 997 7.24 30.33 5.91
N PHE A 998 7.31 30.89 7.12
CA PHE A 998 6.39 31.91 7.57
C PHE A 998 6.95 33.30 7.22
N PRO A 999 6.18 34.17 6.52
CA PRO A 999 6.67 35.47 6.03
C PRO A 999 7.32 36.32 7.12
N SER A 1000 6.67 36.44 8.29
CA SER A 1000 7.22 37.22 9.41
C SER A 1000 8.58 36.71 9.91
N VAL A 1001 8.84 35.39 9.87
CA VAL A 1001 10.12 34.80 10.30
C VAL A 1001 11.16 34.84 9.18
N HIS A 1002 10.71 34.76 7.93
CA HIS A 1002 11.56 34.87 6.75
C HIS A 1002 12.33 36.20 6.72
N VAL A 1003 11.66 37.30 7.05
CA VAL A 1003 12.28 38.64 7.09
C VAL A 1003 13.36 38.72 8.18
N PHE A 1004 13.11 38.26 9.40
CA PHE A 1004 14.13 38.19 10.45
C PHE A 1004 15.30 37.27 10.08
N PHE A 1005 15.05 36.20 9.34
CA PHE A 1005 16.13 35.36 8.83
C PHE A 1005 17.01 36.11 7.82
N LEU A 1006 16.40 36.86 6.89
CA LEU A 1006 17.14 37.67 5.92
C LEU A 1006 17.98 38.75 6.60
N ASP A 1007 17.40 39.39 7.62
CA ASP A 1007 18.06 40.37 8.49
C ASP A 1007 19.32 39.77 9.15
N HIS A 1008 19.16 38.74 9.99
CA HIS A 1008 20.27 38.07 10.68
C HIS A 1008 21.34 37.52 9.71
N ARG A 1009 20.92 37.03 8.54
CA ARG A 1009 21.84 36.51 7.51
C ARG A 1009 22.67 37.65 6.91
N ASN A 1010 22.02 38.73 6.51
CA ASN A 1010 22.71 39.87 5.92
C ASN A 1010 23.67 40.46 6.95
N ASP A 1011 23.27 40.59 8.22
CA ASP A 1011 24.13 41.09 9.28
C ASP A 1011 25.33 40.19 9.57
N MET A 1012 25.15 38.87 9.54
CA MET A 1012 26.26 37.94 9.70
C MET A 1012 27.27 38.08 8.56
N VAL A 1013 26.80 38.14 7.30
CA VAL A 1013 27.67 38.28 6.13
C VAL A 1013 28.43 39.62 6.19
N VAL A 1014 27.73 40.68 6.53
CA VAL A 1014 28.30 42.04 6.64
C VAL A 1014 29.33 42.13 7.75
N ASN A 1015 29.02 41.65 8.96
CA ASN A 1015 29.93 41.73 10.10
C ASN A 1015 31.17 40.83 9.94
N VAL A 1016 31.02 39.63 9.36
CA VAL A 1016 32.16 38.74 9.10
C VAL A 1016 33.04 39.29 7.99
N PHE A 1017 32.46 39.77 6.89
CA PHE A 1017 33.24 40.35 5.79
C PHE A 1017 33.92 41.66 6.21
N GLY A 1018 33.23 42.51 6.96
CA GLY A 1018 33.79 43.75 7.52
C GLY A 1018 34.96 43.48 8.45
N LEU A 1019 34.85 42.50 9.35
CA LEU A 1019 35.96 42.10 10.23
C LEU A 1019 37.17 41.58 9.43
N VAL A 1020 36.95 40.77 8.40
CA VAL A 1020 38.03 40.27 7.54
C VAL A 1020 38.71 41.42 6.79
N MET A 1021 37.95 42.35 6.22
CA MET A 1021 38.50 43.48 5.48
C MET A 1021 39.20 44.48 6.39
N SER A 1022 38.73 44.69 7.62
CA SER A 1022 39.40 45.53 8.61
C SER A 1022 40.75 44.92 9.05
N ILE A 1023 40.80 43.61 9.30
CA ILE A 1023 42.06 42.89 9.60
C ILE A 1023 43.01 42.91 8.39
N ALA A 1024 42.48 42.70 7.18
CA ALA A 1024 43.25 42.78 5.95
C ALA A 1024 43.76 44.20 5.68
N GLY A 1025 42.95 45.22 5.98
CA GLY A 1025 43.31 46.63 5.85
C GLY A 1025 44.51 47.01 6.71
N HIS A 1026 44.54 46.50 7.94
CA HIS A 1026 45.66 46.70 8.86
C HIS A 1026 46.93 45.93 8.44
N ARG A 1027 46.81 44.77 7.78
CA ARG A 1027 47.97 43.90 7.49
C ARG A 1027 48.50 43.95 6.06
N LEU A 1028 47.67 44.32 5.08
CA LEU A 1028 47.98 44.24 3.66
C LEU A 1028 47.95 45.60 2.98
N ALA A 1029 46.84 46.34 3.07
CA ALA A 1029 46.72 47.67 2.45
C ALA A 1029 45.59 48.51 3.07
N TRP A 1030 45.92 49.75 3.45
CA TRP A 1030 45.03 50.68 4.16
C TRP A 1030 43.69 50.96 3.47
N TYR A 1031 43.64 50.95 2.13
CA TYR A 1031 42.42 51.24 1.37
C TYR A 1031 41.45 50.05 1.29
N LEU A 1032 41.85 48.84 1.73
CA LEU A 1032 40.99 47.65 1.68
C LEU A 1032 39.78 47.75 2.61
N ASP A 1033 39.91 48.46 3.73
CA ASP A 1033 38.84 48.65 4.69
C ASP A 1033 37.71 49.56 4.13
N PRO A 1034 38.00 50.80 3.64
CA PRO A 1034 36.97 51.65 3.02
C PRO A 1034 36.42 51.07 1.70
N VAL A 1035 37.23 50.36 0.90
CA VAL A 1035 36.73 49.65 -0.30
C VAL A 1035 35.82 48.49 0.10
N GLY A 1036 36.17 47.75 1.16
CA GLY A 1036 35.35 46.68 1.72
C GLY A 1036 33.99 47.19 2.21
N ALA A 1037 33.97 48.35 2.88
CA ALA A 1037 32.74 49.00 3.33
C ALA A 1037 31.83 49.44 2.17
N ILE A 1038 32.38 50.03 1.09
CA ILE A 1038 31.60 50.36 -0.12
C ILE A 1038 30.98 49.10 -0.75
N CYS A 1039 31.75 48.03 -0.87
CA CYS A 1039 31.27 46.75 -1.41
C CYS A 1039 30.12 46.17 -0.58
N ILE A 1040 30.24 46.21 0.76
CA ILE A 1040 29.18 45.79 1.68
C ILE A 1040 27.92 46.63 1.46
N ALA A 1041 28.06 47.96 1.44
CA ALA A 1041 26.92 48.84 1.37
C ALA A 1041 26.13 48.69 0.05
N LEU A 1042 26.84 48.48 -1.07
CA LEU A 1042 26.20 48.16 -2.35
C LEU A 1042 25.44 46.83 -2.30
N LEU A 1043 25.98 45.82 -1.61
CA LEU A 1043 25.32 44.53 -1.42
C LEU A 1043 24.03 44.69 -0.60
N ILE A 1044 24.08 45.42 0.52
CA ILE A 1044 22.92 45.73 1.36
C ILE A 1044 21.85 46.47 0.54
N LEU A 1045 22.25 47.50 -0.20
CA LEU A 1045 21.34 48.32 -1.01
C LEU A 1045 20.63 47.50 -2.10
N VAL A 1046 21.36 46.67 -2.84
CA VAL A 1046 20.77 45.81 -3.88
C VAL A 1046 19.84 44.76 -3.28
N SER A 1047 20.26 44.13 -2.18
CA SER A 1047 19.48 43.09 -1.48
C SER A 1047 18.13 43.63 -1.00
N TRP A 1048 18.12 44.75 -0.27
CA TRP A 1048 16.90 45.33 0.28
C TRP A 1048 16.03 46.02 -0.77
N SER A 1049 16.61 46.66 -1.78
CA SER A 1049 15.84 47.25 -2.88
C SER A 1049 15.11 46.17 -3.67
N SER A 1050 15.76 45.04 -3.97
CA SER A 1050 15.13 43.88 -4.62
C SER A 1050 13.95 43.34 -3.81
N ASN A 1051 14.13 43.18 -2.49
CA ASN A 1051 13.07 42.72 -1.60
C ASN A 1051 11.89 43.72 -1.53
N ALA A 1052 12.15 45.04 -1.56
CA ALA A 1052 11.10 46.05 -1.59
C ALA A 1052 10.25 45.96 -2.87
N PHE A 1053 10.88 45.79 -4.03
CA PHE A 1053 10.16 45.61 -5.30
C PHE A 1053 9.34 44.31 -5.34
N GLU A 1054 9.86 43.22 -4.75
CA GLU A 1054 9.10 41.97 -4.64
C GLU A 1054 7.83 42.14 -3.80
N GLN A 1055 7.93 42.78 -2.63
CA GLN A 1055 6.77 43.05 -1.76
C GLN A 1055 5.80 44.05 -2.38
N ALA A 1056 6.28 45.04 -3.12
CA ALA A 1056 5.43 45.96 -3.89
C ALA A 1056 4.63 45.23 -4.98
N GLY A 1057 5.25 44.25 -5.64
CA GLY A 1057 4.57 43.38 -6.61
C GLY A 1057 3.42 42.57 -6.01
N LEU A 1058 3.56 42.10 -4.76
CA LEU A 1058 2.48 41.38 -4.05
C LEU A 1058 1.27 42.27 -3.75
N LEU A 1059 1.47 43.58 -3.58
CA LEU A 1059 0.38 44.57 -3.41
C LEU A 1059 -0.24 44.97 -4.75
N ALA A 1060 0.54 44.93 -5.83
CA ALA A 1060 0.11 45.32 -7.17
C ALA A 1060 -0.68 44.23 -7.93
N GLY A 1061 -0.95 43.07 -7.33
CA GLY A 1061 -1.72 42.00 -7.98
C GLY A 1061 -0.87 41.04 -8.82
N LYS A 1062 0.36 40.72 -8.39
CA LYS A 1062 1.19 39.72 -9.07
C LYS A 1062 0.46 38.37 -9.20
N SER A 1063 0.45 37.79 -10.40
CA SER A 1063 -0.19 36.48 -10.66
C SER A 1063 0.41 35.37 -9.81
N ALA A 1064 -0.44 34.43 -9.39
CA ALA A 1064 -0.02 33.19 -8.75
C ALA A 1064 0.84 32.35 -9.71
N PRO A 1065 1.76 31.53 -9.17
CA PRO A 1065 2.52 30.59 -9.98
C PRO A 1065 1.60 29.62 -10.73
N TRP A 1066 1.93 29.32 -11.98
CA TRP A 1066 1.16 28.43 -12.85
C TRP A 1066 0.77 27.07 -12.23
N PRO A 1067 1.63 26.39 -11.44
CA PRO A 1067 1.25 25.17 -10.73
C PRO A 1067 0.07 25.35 -9.76
N TYR A 1068 -0.02 26.51 -9.11
CA TYR A 1068 -1.10 26.81 -8.18
C TYR A 1068 -2.42 27.08 -8.93
N ILE A 1069 -2.36 27.78 -10.05
CA ILE A 1069 -3.51 27.99 -10.94
C ILE A 1069 -4.04 26.64 -11.47
N SER A 1070 -3.14 25.73 -11.86
CA SER A 1070 -3.52 24.39 -12.32
C SER A 1070 -4.23 23.56 -11.22
N LYS A 1071 -3.84 23.76 -9.95
CA LYS A 1071 -4.52 23.16 -8.78
C LYS A 1071 -5.94 23.67 -8.65
N LEU A 1072 -6.14 24.98 -8.77
CA LEU A 1072 -7.46 25.60 -8.70
C LEU A 1072 -8.37 25.09 -9.84
N ILE A 1073 -7.85 24.97 -11.07
CA ILE A 1073 -8.57 24.41 -12.22
C ILE A 1073 -8.98 22.95 -11.97
N TYR A 1074 -8.05 22.13 -11.46
CA TYR A 1074 -8.33 20.72 -11.16
C TYR A 1074 -9.42 20.57 -10.08
N VAL A 1075 -9.33 21.33 -9.00
CA VAL A 1075 -10.35 21.33 -7.92
C VAL A 1075 -11.72 21.76 -8.45
N THR A 1076 -11.73 22.74 -9.34
CA THR A 1076 -12.94 23.24 -9.99
C THR A 1076 -13.58 22.18 -10.88
N LEU A 1077 -12.81 21.54 -11.77
CA LEU A 1077 -13.30 20.51 -12.69
C LEU A 1077 -13.80 19.24 -11.98
N THR A 1078 -13.25 18.94 -10.81
CA THR A 1078 -13.61 17.74 -10.03
C THR A 1078 -14.69 18.01 -8.97
N HIS A 1079 -15.18 19.23 -8.85
CA HIS A 1079 -16.13 19.62 -7.80
C HIS A 1079 -17.55 19.08 -8.01
N SER A 1080 -18.06 19.11 -9.25
CA SER A 1080 -19.41 18.68 -9.57
C SER A 1080 -19.51 18.20 -11.02
N SER A 1081 -20.30 17.16 -11.26
CA SER A 1081 -20.61 16.67 -12.61
C SER A 1081 -21.42 17.67 -13.45
N HIS A 1082 -21.98 18.72 -12.83
CA HIS A 1082 -22.70 19.78 -13.53
C HIS A 1082 -21.76 20.83 -14.16
N ILE A 1083 -20.48 20.84 -13.81
CA ILE A 1083 -19.47 21.72 -14.41
C ILE A 1083 -18.94 21.02 -15.67
N LEU A 1084 -19.22 21.59 -16.84
CA LEU A 1084 -18.81 21.02 -18.13
C LEU A 1084 -17.39 21.43 -18.51
N LYS A 1085 -17.03 22.69 -18.21
CA LYS A 1085 -15.77 23.32 -18.58
C LYS A 1085 -15.43 24.43 -17.58
N VAL A 1086 -14.14 24.71 -17.40
CA VAL A 1086 -13.66 25.96 -16.79
C VAL A 1086 -13.25 26.88 -17.92
N ASP A 1087 -13.84 28.07 -18.00
CA ASP A 1087 -13.56 29.01 -19.08
C ASP A 1087 -12.35 29.88 -18.77
N THR A 1088 -12.39 30.59 -17.64
CA THR A 1088 -11.23 31.34 -17.14
C THR A 1088 -10.93 31.02 -15.68
N CYS A 1089 -9.64 31.00 -15.32
CA CYS A 1089 -9.20 30.93 -13.94
C CYS A 1089 -8.02 31.88 -13.74
N ARG A 1090 -8.22 32.88 -12.89
CA ARG A 1090 -7.21 33.87 -12.52
C ARG A 1090 -6.96 33.76 -11.02
N ALA A 1091 -5.69 33.76 -10.64
CA ALA A 1091 -5.32 33.88 -9.24
C ALA A 1091 -4.20 34.90 -9.12
N TYR A 1092 -4.38 35.90 -8.27
CA TYR A 1092 -3.42 36.99 -8.09
C TYR A 1092 -3.29 37.37 -6.63
N HIS A 1093 -2.11 37.86 -6.25
CA HIS A 1093 -1.80 38.24 -4.87
C HIS A 1093 -2.62 39.46 -4.45
N ALA A 1094 -3.24 39.37 -3.27
CA ALA A 1094 -3.95 40.46 -2.62
C ALA A 1094 -3.31 40.75 -1.24
N GLY A 1095 -1.99 40.95 -1.22
CA GLY A 1095 -1.17 40.86 -0.01
C GLY A 1095 -0.36 39.56 -0.03
N GLN A 1096 -0.36 38.80 1.06
CA GLN A 1096 0.36 37.51 1.12
C GLN A 1096 -0.42 36.36 0.48
N ASN A 1097 -1.76 36.44 0.48
CA ASN A 1097 -2.66 35.40 -0.02
C ASN A 1097 -3.22 35.74 -1.41
N TYR A 1098 -3.96 34.80 -2.01
CA TYR A 1098 -4.53 34.92 -3.35
C TYR A 1098 -6.01 35.33 -3.34
N TYR A 1099 -6.38 36.21 -4.26
CA TYR A 1099 -7.75 36.27 -4.78
C TYR A 1099 -7.83 35.36 -5.99
N VAL A 1100 -8.88 34.56 -6.02
CA VAL A 1100 -9.13 33.56 -7.06
C VAL A 1100 -10.44 33.91 -7.74
N GLU A 1101 -10.41 34.05 -9.06
CA GLU A 1101 -11.57 34.27 -9.92
C GLU A 1101 -11.68 33.08 -10.86
N VAL A 1102 -12.83 32.41 -10.89
CA VAL A 1102 -13.06 31.23 -11.72
C VAL A 1102 -14.41 31.33 -12.40
N ASP A 1103 -14.40 31.22 -13.72
CA ASP A 1103 -15.60 31.20 -14.54
C ASP A 1103 -15.85 29.76 -14.99
N VAL A 1104 -17.00 29.19 -14.64
CA VAL A 1104 -17.37 27.79 -14.94
C VAL A 1104 -18.57 27.72 -15.86
N VAL A 1105 -18.50 26.83 -16.86
CA VAL A 1105 -19.58 26.61 -17.81
C VAL A 1105 -20.47 25.46 -17.33
N MET A 1106 -21.76 25.72 -17.18
CA MET A 1106 -22.79 24.76 -16.81
C MET A 1106 -23.85 24.65 -17.91
N ASP A 1107 -24.64 23.58 -17.91
CA ASP A 1107 -25.70 23.40 -18.91
C ASP A 1107 -26.79 24.47 -18.77
N ALA A 1108 -27.23 25.05 -19.90
CA ALA A 1108 -28.20 26.14 -19.94
C ALA A 1108 -29.58 25.77 -19.38
N GLN A 1109 -29.95 24.48 -19.34
CA GLN A 1109 -31.21 24.01 -18.76
C GLN A 1109 -31.10 23.76 -17.25
N THR A 1110 -29.92 23.97 -16.64
CA THR A 1110 -29.71 23.81 -15.20
C THR A 1110 -30.52 24.86 -14.43
N PRO A 1111 -31.40 24.47 -13.48
CA PRO A 1111 -32.14 25.44 -12.68
C PRO A 1111 -31.21 26.37 -11.89
N LEU A 1112 -31.53 27.66 -11.82
CA LEU A 1112 -30.72 28.68 -11.13
C LEU A 1112 -30.35 28.29 -9.68
N ARG A 1113 -31.28 27.61 -8.99
CA ARG A 1113 -31.02 27.10 -7.64
C ARG A 1113 -29.85 26.11 -7.60
N VAL A 1114 -29.81 25.18 -8.56
CA VAL A 1114 -28.76 24.15 -8.63
C VAL A 1114 -27.44 24.76 -9.07
N SER A 1115 -27.46 25.65 -10.07
CA SER A 1115 -26.23 26.35 -10.48
C SER A 1115 -25.67 27.21 -9.34
N HIS A 1116 -26.51 27.98 -8.66
CA HIS A 1116 -26.11 28.75 -7.48
C HIS A 1116 -25.53 27.86 -6.36
N ASP A 1117 -26.16 26.73 -6.03
CA ASP A 1117 -25.67 25.84 -4.97
C ASP A 1117 -24.32 25.20 -5.35
N VAL A 1118 -24.12 24.86 -6.63
CA VAL A 1118 -22.83 24.38 -7.15
C VAL A 1118 -21.77 25.48 -7.09
N GLY A 1119 -22.09 26.70 -7.54
CA GLY A 1119 -21.17 27.84 -7.47
C GLY A 1119 -20.80 28.23 -6.04
N GLN A 1120 -21.78 28.27 -5.14
CA GLN A 1120 -21.56 28.61 -3.74
C GLN A 1120 -20.74 27.54 -3.01
N SER A 1121 -21.01 26.26 -3.27
CA SER A 1121 -20.22 25.17 -2.69
C SER A 1121 -18.79 25.13 -3.25
N LEU A 1122 -18.61 25.45 -4.53
CA LEU A 1122 -17.29 25.58 -5.16
C LEU A 1122 -16.51 26.75 -4.56
N GLN A 1123 -17.16 27.90 -4.38
CA GLN A 1123 -16.55 29.06 -3.72
C GLN A 1123 -16.05 28.69 -2.33
N ARG A 1124 -16.88 28.05 -1.49
CA ARG A 1124 -16.46 27.61 -0.15
C ARG A 1124 -15.31 26.61 -0.20
N LYS A 1125 -15.27 25.74 -1.21
CA LYS A 1125 -14.19 24.75 -1.39
C LYS A 1125 -12.87 25.41 -1.79
N LEU A 1126 -12.91 26.41 -2.67
CA LEU A 1126 -11.72 27.18 -3.05
C LEU A 1126 -11.24 28.08 -1.93
N GLU A 1127 -12.15 28.70 -1.16
CA GLU A 1127 -11.82 29.48 0.05
C GLU A 1127 -11.28 28.61 1.19
N GLY A 1128 -11.57 27.31 1.20
CA GLY A 1128 -10.98 26.33 2.12
C GLY A 1128 -9.56 25.89 1.78
N LEU A 1129 -8.90 26.54 0.81
CA LEU A 1129 -7.48 26.33 0.51
C LEU A 1129 -6.62 27.33 1.31
N ALA A 1130 -5.53 26.85 1.92
CA ALA A 1130 -4.77 27.62 2.92
C ALA A 1130 -4.21 28.98 2.43
N ASP A 1131 -3.93 29.14 1.13
CA ASP A 1131 -3.38 30.37 0.56
C ASP A 1131 -4.43 31.24 -0.16
N VAL A 1132 -5.71 30.85 -0.17
CA VAL A 1132 -6.80 31.62 -0.81
C VAL A 1132 -7.49 32.50 0.23
N GLU A 1133 -7.44 33.82 0.04
CA GLU A 1133 -8.14 34.78 0.93
C GLU A 1133 -9.60 34.95 0.51
N ARG A 1134 -9.89 34.89 -0.78
CA ARG A 1134 -11.24 35.00 -1.34
C ARG A 1134 -11.33 34.31 -2.69
N ALA A 1135 -12.45 33.65 -2.95
CA ALA A 1135 -12.76 33.12 -4.27
C ALA A 1135 -14.05 33.76 -4.83
N PHE A 1136 -14.04 34.07 -6.12
CA PHE A 1136 -15.17 34.51 -6.90
C PHE A 1136 -15.44 33.45 -7.97
N VAL A 1137 -16.64 32.87 -7.95
CA VAL A 1137 -17.05 31.85 -8.90
C VAL A 1137 -18.19 32.42 -9.74
N HIS A 1138 -17.92 32.62 -11.02
CA HIS A 1138 -18.94 33.00 -12.00
C HIS A 1138 -19.44 31.74 -12.73
N ILE A 1139 -20.72 31.71 -13.10
CA ILE A 1139 -21.33 30.58 -13.78
C ILE A 1139 -21.91 31.07 -15.09
N ASP A 1140 -21.39 30.53 -16.18
CA ASP A 1140 -21.80 30.84 -17.54
C ASP A 1140 -22.48 29.62 -18.18
N TYR A 1141 -23.37 29.86 -19.14
CA TYR A 1141 -24.02 28.79 -19.91
C TYR A 1141 -23.46 28.68 -21.34
N GLU A 1142 -22.68 29.67 -21.79
CA GLU A 1142 -22.09 29.78 -23.12
C GLU A 1142 -20.58 29.99 -23.00
N HIS A 1143 -19.82 29.59 -24.03
CA HIS A 1143 -18.36 29.58 -24.02
C HIS A 1143 -17.73 30.20 -25.27
N GLU A 1144 -18.57 30.78 -26.15
CA GLU A 1144 -18.15 31.42 -27.41
C GLU A 1144 -17.84 32.91 -27.24
N HIS A 1145 -17.98 33.46 -26.03
CA HIS A 1145 -17.69 34.85 -25.74
C HIS A 1145 -16.18 35.10 -25.81
N ASN A 1146 -15.77 36.20 -26.45
CA ASN A 1146 -14.36 36.55 -26.53
C ASN A 1146 -13.91 37.04 -25.14
N ILE A 1147 -12.94 36.33 -24.54
CA ILE A 1147 -12.33 36.66 -23.24
C ILE A 1147 -11.85 38.13 -23.19
N HIS A 1148 -11.53 38.72 -24.36
CA HIS A 1148 -11.09 40.11 -24.49
C HIS A 1148 -12.22 41.17 -24.53
N GLU A 1149 -13.48 40.75 -24.63
CA GLU A 1149 -14.66 41.65 -24.63
C GLU A 1149 -15.30 41.75 -23.24
N GLU A 1150 -15.50 40.62 -22.56
CA GLU A 1150 -16.11 40.56 -21.22
C GLU A 1150 -15.13 40.98 -20.12
N HIS A 1151 -13.84 40.65 -20.31
CA HIS A 1151 -12.75 41.00 -19.40
C HIS A 1151 -11.72 41.90 -20.10
N LYS A 1152 -12.22 42.98 -20.71
CA LYS A 1152 -11.39 43.87 -21.53
C LYS A 1152 -10.13 44.31 -20.76
N PRO A 1153 -8.91 43.97 -21.24
CA PRO A 1153 -7.70 44.46 -20.63
C PRO A 1153 -7.70 46.00 -20.74
N LEU A 1154 -7.57 46.69 -19.60
CA LEU A 1154 -7.53 48.17 -19.55
C LEU A 1154 -6.23 48.75 -20.13
N TYR A 1155 -5.45 47.94 -20.84
CA TYR A 1155 -4.17 48.29 -21.43
C TYR A 1155 -4.07 47.67 -22.82
N ASP A 1156 -3.49 48.42 -23.76
CA ASP A 1156 -3.17 47.89 -25.08
C ASP A 1156 -2.02 46.87 -24.96
N LYS A 1157 -2.14 45.75 -25.66
CA LYS A 1157 -1.11 44.71 -25.72
C LYS A 1157 0.11 45.28 -26.45
N VAL A 1158 1.09 45.80 -25.71
CA VAL A 1158 2.39 46.16 -26.28
C VAL A 1158 3.16 44.87 -26.52
N GLU A 1159 3.42 44.53 -27.78
CA GLU A 1159 4.29 43.40 -28.14
C GLU A 1159 5.64 43.56 -27.44
N SER A 1160 6.06 42.52 -26.71
CA SER A 1160 7.34 42.53 -26.03
C SER A 1160 8.47 42.48 -27.05
N ARG A 1161 9.06 43.63 -27.34
CA ARG A 1161 10.25 43.72 -28.20
C ARG A 1161 11.41 42.96 -27.58
N SER A 1162 12.10 42.16 -28.38
CA SER A 1162 13.30 41.45 -27.95
C SER A 1162 14.45 42.44 -27.68
N LEU A 1163 15.36 42.10 -26.76
CA LEU A 1163 16.58 42.88 -26.51
C LEU A 1163 17.38 43.13 -27.80
N GLY A 1164 17.37 42.19 -28.74
CA GLY A 1164 18.02 42.32 -30.05
C GLY A 1164 17.34 43.33 -30.99
N GLU A 1165 16.04 43.58 -30.84
CA GLU A 1165 15.33 44.66 -31.57
C GLU A 1165 15.60 46.02 -30.95
N TRP A 1166 15.71 46.08 -29.62
CA TRP A 1166 16.15 47.27 -28.90
C TRP A 1166 17.56 47.72 -29.33
N PHE A 1167 18.50 46.76 -29.45
CA PHE A 1167 19.86 47.05 -29.92
C PHE A 1167 19.95 47.34 -31.43
N ARG A 1168 19.09 46.73 -32.26
CA ARG A 1168 19.05 47.05 -33.71
C ARG A 1168 18.52 48.45 -33.97
N GLN A 1169 17.52 48.90 -33.22
CA GLN A 1169 16.97 50.25 -33.36
C GLN A 1169 17.95 51.33 -32.89
N ALA A 1170 18.74 51.07 -31.84
CA ALA A 1170 19.81 51.97 -31.38
C ALA A 1170 20.98 52.10 -32.38
N ARG A 1171 21.14 51.15 -33.31
CA ARG A 1171 22.20 51.15 -34.34
C ARG A 1171 21.81 51.84 -35.65
N VAL A 1172 20.50 52.09 -35.84
CA VAL A 1172 19.96 52.78 -37.02
C VAL A 1172 19.76 54.27 -36.75
N SER A 1173 19.86 54.71 -35.49
CA SER A 1173 19.74 56.11 -35.06
C SER A 1173 21.08 56.77 -34.69
N SER A 1174 22.22 56.23 -35.16
CA SER A 1174 23.55 56.85 -35.04
C SER A 1174 24.13 57.21 -36.40
#